data_AF-A0A2B3TSL1-F1
#
_entry.id   AF-A0A2B3TSL1-F1
#
_cell.length_a   1.000
_cell.length_b   1.000
_cell.length_c   1.000
_cell.angle_alpha   90.00
_cell.angle_beta   90.00
_cell.angle_gamma   90.00
#
_symmetry.space_group_name_H-M   'P 1'
#
loop_
_entity.id
_entity.type
_entity.pdbx_description
1 polymer ?
#
loop_
_entity_poly.entity_id
_entity_poly.type
_entity_poly.pdbx_seq_one_letter_code
_entity_poly.pdbx_strand_id
1 'polypeptide(L)'
;MFQRPMKVFVTSAILTTTLFSPVMTNSLIAHAETVAEQTSNQYEQREFDLPATGSYGDEAERERRAQQKTFMPTGIYVKPNEQITIKVSGTQKIRAIIGTHQYDKEWGKEITLSPGSNTISSPNGGLLGFDNYQNTGTIQVKVTQGGSHVPFFELGKHTKEDWIAMMNKYPDAHAVQLRSEQAVLTVTRESAQKYIVDQDPAPLLEKYDEMIRAQDKISGLSETDPNPLHRPTHRIWAFVENPNKPEWGMYASLDGAVFTTAGEAIKSTLNVNEFGWGQMHEAGHARQQHPWIWNDLRGTGEVTVNLYSLAAQKQLFPNQPTRLEKEGDYDRALAYLKQTNKEYKNIDDLFVKLVMIWQLHLAYGEDFYPNLHKLYRELPKDQLPKTDEDKIQAFIYNTSKVAKQNVLPFFDQWGLKASQETRKKIEALNYPILTAPIWEATDSKPVKANVLKLGGRVWEDSNQNGIQDQSEKGMDGVHVQLLNKDGNGLKEVKTDKEGHYLFDGLIENTYRVQVKKSAGYVFMQKQSGQDITVDSNVSETGVTDAITLLHDDLTIDAGVNRNTFKDVPQGHWAFNAIHDLANEGIIAGYGNGIFGMGDNVTREQVAALIYRTLHIEKQDKYENPYRDIDKNSTMFPEEILALTKLGIFQGDDQGNFRPKATLTRAEMAQVITKAFRLNVKSPHNFNDVPANSWAKDAISAVQSNHIAAGVGEGKFVPDMKVTREQYAQFLYNAILNERSHQ
;
A
#
# COMPACT_ATOMS: atom_id res chain seq x y z
N MET A 1 -7.32 -10.69 -42.34
CA MET A 1 -7.89 -9.56 -43.10
C MET A 1 -7.39 -8.28 -42.43
N PHE A 2 -6.73 -7.41 -43.22
CA PHE A 2 -6.20 -6.08 -42.89
C PHE A 2 -5.06 -5.94 -41.85
N GLN A 3 -3.85 -6.21 -42.33
CA GLN A 3 -2.65 -5.42 -41.99
C GLN A 3 -2.66 -4.11 -42.79
N ARG A 4 -2.24 -2.99 -42.19
CA ARG A 4 -1.86 -1.75 -42.89
C ARG A 4 -0.40 -1.41 -42.57
N PRO A 5 0.48 -1.25 -43.57
CA PRO A 5 1.78 -0.60 -43.37
C PRO A 5 1.73 0.87 -43.84
N MET A 6 2.39 1.73 -43.06
CA MET A 6 2.54 3.17 -43.31
C MET A 6 3.74 3.39 -44.24
N LYS A 7 3.53 4.07 -45.37
CA LYS A 7 4.55 4.40 -46.38
C LYS A 7 5.39 5.61 -45.92
N VAL A 8 6.71 5.44 -45.98
CA VAL A 8 7.73 6.49 -45.91
C VAL A 8 7.83 7.17 -47.28
N PHE A 9 7.76 8.50 -47.33
CA PHE A 9 8.08 9.29 -48.53
C PHE A 9 9.54 9.75 -48.44
N VAL A 10 10.37 9.26 -49.38
CA VAL A 10 11.67 9.82 -49.72
C VAL A 10 11.49 10.51 -51.07
N THR A 11 11.69 11.83 -51.11
CA THR A 11 11.83 12.59 -52.36
C THR A 11 13.26 13.10 -52.46
N SER A 12 14.04 12.45 -53.32
CA SER A 12 15.26 13.00 -53.89
C SER A 12 14.89 13.91 -55.07
N ALA A 13 15.43 15.12 -55.11
CA ALA A 13 15.47 15.94 -56.30
C ALA A 13 16.92 16.39 -56.54
N ILE A 14 17.52 15.84 -57.58
CA ILE A 14 18.76 16.31 -58.19
C ILE A 14 18.36 17.39 -59.19
N LEU A 15 18.95 18.59 -59.07
CA LEU A 15 19.07 19.51 -60.20
C LEU A 15 20.46 20.14 -60.20
N THR A 16 21.22 19.84 -61.24
CA THR A 16 22.47 20.49 -61.61
C THR A 16 22.17 21.72 -62.45
N THR A 17 22.82 22.85 -62.16
CA THR A 17 23.61 23.62 -63.14
C THR A 17 24.28 24.83 -62.48
N THR A 18 25.52 25.04 -62.92
CA THR A 18 26.58 25.92 -62.43
C THR A 18 26.39 27.39 -62.78
N LEU A 19 26.80 28.30 -61.88
CA LEU A 19 27.42 29.59 -62.23
C LEU A 19 28.46 29.93 -61.17
N PHE A 20 29.73 29.98 -61.58
CA PHE A 20 30.85 30.46 -60.77
C PHE A 20 30.77 31.98 -60.61
N SER A 21 30.90 32.47 -59.38
CA SER A 21 31.48 33.77 -59.06
C SER A 21 32.25 33.62 -57.76
N PRO A 22 33.45 34.21 -57.63
CA PRO A 22 34.27 34.07 -56.44
C PRO A 22 33.66 34.90 -55.30
N VAL A 23 34.10 34.66 -54.06
CA VAL A 23 33.85 35.42 -52.82
C VAL A 23 33.12 34.59 -51.76
N MET A 24 33.92 33.87 -50.96
CA MET A 24 33.97 33.91 -49.49
C MET A 24 34.47 32.56 -48.95
N THR A 25 35.78 32.39 -48.94
CA THR A 25 36.47 31.41 -48.10
C THR A 25 36.18 31.60 -46.60
N ASN A 26 35.57 32.71 -46.18
CA ASN A 26 35.18 32.97 -44.79
C ASN A 26 33.90 32.25 -44.32
N SER A 27 32.95 31.89 -45.22
CA SER A 27 31.69 31.24 -44.80
C SER A 27 31.83 29.73 -44.58
N LEU A 28 32.69 29.07 -45.35
CA LEU A 28 33.05 27.65 -45.15
C LEU A 28 33.92 27.47 -43.90
N ILE A 29 34.81 28.42 -43.59
CA ILE A 29 35.59 28.41 -42.34
C ILE A 29 34.66 28.68 -41.15
N ALA A 30 33.75 29.65 -41.23
CA ALA A 30 32.80 29.93 -40.15
C ALA A 30 31.80 28.78 -39.90
N HIS A 31 31.34 28.06 -40.93
CA HIS A 31 30.51 26.85 -40.77
C HIS A 31 31.30 25.64 -40.27
N ALA A 32 32.56 25.47 -40.68
CA ALA A 32 33.43 24.43 -40.12
C ALA A 32 33.83 24.73 -38.67
N GLU A 33 34.08 26.00 -38.33
CA GLU A 33 34.33 26.47 -36.95
C GLU A 33 33.10 26.33 -36.07
N THR A 34 31.89 26.66 -36.55
CA THR A 34 30.66 26.48 -35.75
C THR A 34 30.26 25.01 -35.58
N VAL A 35 30.50 24.14 -36.57
CA VAL A 35 30.29 22.69 -36.42
C VAL A 35 31.39 22.06 -35.55
N ALA A 36 32.63 22.55 -35.62
CA ALA A 36 33.75 22.13 -34.75
C ALA A 36 33.58 22.63 -33.30
N GLU A 37 33.06 23.83 -33.07
CA GLU A 37 32.69 24.34 -31.73
C GLU A 37 31.45 23.63 -31.17
N GLN A 38 30.46 23.29 -32.01
CA GLN A 38 29.30 22.51 -31.59
C GLN A 38 29.68 21.07 -31.23
N THR A 39 30.61 20.45 -31.96
CA THR A 39 31.18 19.14 -31.60
C THR A 39 32.18 19.23 -30.44
N SER A 40 32.88 20.35 -30.24
CA SER A 40 33.76 20.53 -29.08
C SER A 40 32.97 20.70 -27.78
N ASN A 41 31.79 21.32 -27.80
CA ASN A 41 31.01 21.61 -26.58
C ASN A 41 29.98 20.52 -26.20
N GLN A 42 29.87 19.42 -26.95
CA GLN A 42 28.85 18.39 -26.72
C GLN A 42 28.86 17.80 -25.29
N TYR A 43 30.03 17.75 -24.65
CA TYR A 43 30.21 17.16 -23.30
C TYR A 43 30.39 18.20 -22.19
N GLU A 44 30.29 19.50 -22.51
CA GLU A 44 30.63 20.60 -21.62
C GLU A 44 29.41 21.24 -20.97
N GLN A 45 28.70 20.47 -20.13
CA GLN A 45 27.51 20.96 -19.43
C GLN A 45 27.85 22.03 -18.39
N ARG A 46 27.28 23.24 -18.57
CA ARG A 46 27.46 24.36 -17.65
C ARG A 46 26.16 24.88 -17.03
N GLU A 47 25.03 24.30 -17.41
CA GLU A 47 23.70 24.62 -16.89
C GLU A 47 23.11 23.39 -16.19
N PHE A 48 22.57 23.59 -15.00
CA PHE A 48 22.12 22.52 -14.11
C PHE A 48 20.75 22.86 -13.54
N ASP A 49 19.80 21.94 -13.69
CA ASP A 49 18.57 21.91 -12.92
C ASP A 49 18.83 21.14 -11.62
N LEU A 50 18.90 21.84 -10.49
CA LEU A 50 19.18 21.23 -9.19
C LEU A 50 17.88 20.95 -8.43
N PRO A 51 17.39 19.70 -8.39
CA PRO A 51 16.23 19.36 -7.58
C PRO A 51 16.54 19.52 -6.09
N ALA A 52 15.50 19.81 -5.31
CA ALA A 52 15.55 19.86 -3.85
C ALA A 52 15.89 18.51 -3.24
N THR A 53 16.94 18.49 -2.41
CA THR A 53 17.49 17.28 -1.77
C THR A 53 17.22 17.22 -0.26
N GLY A 54 16.66 18.27 0.33
CA GLY A 54 16.56 18.45 1.78
C GLY A 54 17.94 18.62 2.44
N SER A 55 17.99 19.02 3.70
CA SER A 55 19.25 19.08 4.46
C SER A 55 19.76 17.67 4.79
N TYR A 56 21.06 17.40 4.59
CA TYR A 56 21.65 16.10 4.97
C TYR A 56 21.48 15.77 6.47
N GLY A 57 21.38 16.80 7.32
CA GLY A 57 21.15 16.62 8.76
C GLY A 57 19.71 16.18 9.06
N ASP A 58 18.75 16.80 8.38
CA ASP A 58 17.33 16.49 8.54
C ASP A 58 17.01 15.10 7.98
N GLU A 59 17.61 14.73 6.84
CA GLU A 59 17.48 13.40 6.25
C GLU A 59 18.05 12.31 7.17
N ALA A 60 19.23 12.54 7.76
CA ALA A 60 19.84 11.63 8.71
C ALA A 60 18.97 11.46 9.96
N GLU A 61 18.40 12.54 10.47
CA GLU A 61 17.50 12.50 11.63
C GLU A 61 16.18 11.80 11.32
N ARG A 62 15.59 12.03 10.15
CA ARG A 62 14.36 11.38 9.66
C ARG A 62 14.54 9.87 9.59
N GLU A 63 15.64 9.43 8.99
CA GLU A 63 15.91 8.01 8.79
C GLU A 63 16.60 7.33 9.99
N ARG A 64 16.97 8.09 11.01
CA ARG A 64 17.65 7.62 12.24
C ARG A 64 19.06 7.05 12.01
N ARG A 65 19.77 7.59 11.03
CA ARG A 65 21.09 7.12 10.57
C ARG A 65 22.16 8.20 10.65
N ALA A 66 23.39 7.85 10.26
CA ALA A 66 24.50 8.81 10.18
C ALA A 66 24.30 9.84 9.05
N GLN A 67 24.90 11.02 9.23
CA GLN A 67 24.90 12.07 8.22
C GLN A 67 25.73 11.68 6.99
N GLN A 68 25.22 12.07 5.82
CA GLN A 68 25.83 11.80 4.52
C GLN A 68 25.81 13.09 3.69
N LYS A 69 26.98 13.66 3.48
CA LYS A 69 27.20 14.93 2.79
C LYS A 69 27.57 14.68 1.35
N THR A 70 26.55 14.46 0.52
CA THR A 70 26.74 14.29 -0.92
C THR A 70 26.28 15.53 -1.68
N PHE A 71 26.97 15.81 -2.78
CA PHE A 71 26.73 16.96 -3.65
C PHE A 71 26.42 16.47 -5.06
N MET A 72 25.54 17.17 -5.77
CA MET A 72 25.28 16.91 -7.17
C MET A 72 26.56 17.20 -7.98
N PRO A 73 27.12 16.21 -8.70
CA PRO A 73 28.34 16.38 -9.48
C PRO A 73 28.07 17.26 -10.72
N THR A 74 29.11 17.97 -11.17
CA THR A 74 29.00 18.87 -12.34
C THR A 74 29.90 18.47 -13.50
N GLY A 75 30.88 17.59 -13.30
CA GLY A 75 31.93 17.34 -14.30
C GLY A 75 32.85 18.53 -14.56
N ILE A 76 32.86 19.55 -13.67
CA ILE A 76 33.72 20.73 -13.77
C ILE A 76 34.80 20.66 -12.68
N TYR A 77 36.06 20.79 -13.11
CA TYR A 77 37.22 20.96 -12.26
C TYR A 77 37.62 22.44 -12.19
N VAL A 78 37.89 22.93 -10.99
CA VAL A 78 38.39 24.27 -10.71
C VAL A 78 39.84 24.16 -10.24
N LYS A 79 40.77 24.84 -10.91
CA LYS A 79 42.18 24.82 -10.51
C LYS A 79 42.40 25.55 -9.18
N PRO A 80 43.51 25.25 -8.47
CA PRO A 80 43.94 26.03 -7.31
C PRO A 80 43.89 27.55 -7.57
N ASN A 81 43.15 28.27 -6.73
CA ASN A 81 42.93 29.73 -6.79
C ASN A 81 42.23 30.26 -8.05
N GLU A 82 41.75 29.41 -8.95
CA GLU A 82 40.96 29.84 -10.10
C GLU A 82 39.64 30.46 -9.64
N GLN A 83 39.26 31.60 -10.24
CA GLN A 83 37.97 32.22 -10.03
C GLN A 83 36.95 31.66 -11.00
N ILE A 84 35.81 31.23 -10.46
CA ILE A 84 34.66 30.72 -11.22
C ILE A 84 33.44 31.58 -10.90
N THR A 85 32.69 31.95 -11.93
CA THR A 85 31.46 32.74 -11.81
C THR A 85 30.24 31.86 -12.03
N ILE A 86 29.31 31.89 -11.08
CA ILE A 86 28.14 31.02 -11.03
C ILE A 86 26.90 31.89 -10.82
N LYS A 87 25.93 31.75 -11.73
CA LYS A 87 24.63 32.40 -11.64
C LYS A 87 23.61 31.42 -11.07
N VAL A 88 22.97 31.81 -9.96
CA VAL A 88 21.90 31.06 -9.30
C VAL A 88 20.57 31.76 -9.55
N SER A 89 19.60 31.03 -10.10
CA SER A 89 18.26 31.56 -10.37
C SER A 89 17.36 31.51 -9.11
N GLY A 90 16.25 32.26 -9.13
CA GLY A 90 15.26 32.25 -8.06
C GLY A 90 15.61 33.15 -6.88
N THR A 91 15.18 32.78 -5.67
CA THR A 91 15.29 33.58 -4.44
C THR A 91 15.98 32.85 -3.29
N GLN A 92 16.21 31.56 -3.44
CA GLN A 92 16.79 30.70 -2.40
C GLN A 92 18.31 30.65 -2.51
N LYS A 93 18.99 30.52 -1.37
CA LYS A 93 20.42 30.23 -1.32
C LYS A 93 20.64 28.74 -1.54
N ILE A 94 21.77 28.40 -2.16
CA ILE A 94 22.25 27.02 -2.31
C ILE A 94 23.68 26.91 -1.79
N ARG A 95 24.24 25.71 -1.79
CA ARG A 95 25.64 25.46 -1.45
C ARG A 95 26.39 24.96 -2.69
N ALA A 96 27.64 25.38 -2.81
CA ALA A 96 28.63 24.78 -3.70
C ALA A 96 29.77 24.18 -2.87
N ILE A 97 30.44 23.18 -3.42
CA ILE A 97 31.71 22.66 -2.91
C ILE A 97 32.74 22.65 -4.04
N ILE A 98 33.98 23.02 -3.74
CA ILE A 98 35.13 22.85 -4.63
C ILE A 98 36.13 21.91 -3.95
N GLY A 99 36.19 20.68 -4.43
CA GLY A 99 36.96 19.57 -3.88
C GLY A 99 36.08 18.37 -3.55
N THR A 100 36.65 17.18 -3.65
CA THR A 100 36.03 15.91 -3.28
C THR A 100 36.82 15.31 -2.12
N HIS A 101 36.23 15.28 -0.93
CA HIS A 101 36.88 14.68 0.23
C HIS A 101 37.22 13.21 -0.04
N GLN A 102 38.34 12.74 0.51
CA GLN A 102 38.95 11.41 0.30
C GLN A 102 39.60 11.21 -1.08
N TYR A 103 39.11 11.84 -2.14
CA TYR A 103 39.81 11.88 -3.43
C TYR A 103 40.97 12.88 -3.41
N ASP A 104 40.66 14.12 -3.00
CA ASP A 104 41.63 15.18 -2.81
C ASP A 104 42.32 15.03 -1.44
N LYS A 105 43.59 15.45 -1.35
CA LYS A 105 44.35 15.44 -0.08
C LYS A 105 43.73 16.35 0.98
N GLU A 106 43.26 17.51 0.53
CA GLU A 106 42.66 18.53 1.38
C GLU A 106 41.14 18.48 1.31
N TRP A 107 40.48 18.90 2.38
CA TRP A 107 39.02 18.96 2.41
C TRP A 107 38.48 19.99 1.39
N GLY A 108 37.36 19.67 0.75
CA GLY A 108 36.71 20.55 -0.23
C GLY A 108 36.12 21.81 0.40
N LYS A 109 36.26 22.95 -0.26
CA LYS A 109 35.77 24.22 0.27
C LYS A 109 34.28 24.38 0.00
N GLU A 110 33.46 24.28 1.04
CA GLU A 110 32.02 24.58 0.99
C GLU A 110 31.77 26.10 0.97
N ILE A 111 30.89 26.56 0.08
CA ILE A 111 30.61 27.99 -0.14
C ILE A 111 29.11 28.19 -0.36
N THR A 112 28.50 29.11 0.40
CA THR A 112 27.09 29.50 0.22
C THR A 112 26.97 30.43 -0.98
N LEU A 113 26.08 30.08 -1.92
CA LEU A 113 25.76 30.92 -3.08
C LEU A 113 24.44 31.65 -2.87
N SER A 114 24.44 32.96 -3.12
CA SER A 114 23.22 33.78 -3.10
C SER A 114 22.55 33.81 -4.48
N PRO A 115 21.24 34.09 -4.56
CA PRO A 115 20.59 34.38 -5.84
C PRO A 115 21.34 35.44 -6.64
N GLY A 116 21.42 35.27 -7.96
CA GLY A 116 22.21 36.12 -8.85
C GLY A 116 23.62 35.60 -9.08
N SER A 117 24.55 36.50 -9.36
CA SER A 117 25.93 36.17 -9.75
C SER A 117 26.84 36.05 -8.55
N ASN A 118 27.61 34.96 -8.47
CA ASN A 118 28.58 34.69 -7.41
C ASN A 118 29.93 34.42 -8.04
N THR A 119 31.01 35.00 -7.50
CA THR A 119 32.38 34.65 -7.89
C THR A 119 33.07 34.00 -6.72
N ILE A 120 33.53 32.76 -6.91
CA ILE A 120 34.10 31.92 -5.86
C ILE A 120 35.45 31.33 -6.31
N SER A 121 36.24 30.87 -5.35
CA SER A 121 37.50 30.16 -5.59
C SER A 121 37.89 29.29 -4.39
N SER A 122 38.74 28.29 -4.61
CA SER A 122 39.33 27.43 -3.58
C SER A 122 40.85 27.42 -3.68
N PRO A 123 41.61 27.58 -2.58
CA PRO A 123 43.07 27.51 -2.61
C PRO A 123 43.62 26.19 -3.17
N ASN A 124 42.90 25.09 -2.96
CA ASN A 124 43.33 23.74 -3.33
C ASN A 124 42.76 23.28 -4.68
N GLY A 125 41.81 24.02 -5.25
CA GLY A 125 41.04 23.57 -6.41
C GLY A 125 40.20 22.32 -6.09
N GLY A 126 39.76 21.63 -7.13
CA GLY A 126 39.00 20.37 -7.04
C GLY A 126 37.72 20.37 -7.88
N LEU A 127 36.98 19.27 -7.82
CA LEU A 127 35.70 19.14 -8.53
C LEU A 127 34.63 20.03 -7.92
N LEU A 128 33.84 20.68 -8.76
CA LEU A 128 32.69 21.48 -8.37
C LEU A 128 31.47 20.58 -8.15
N GLY A 129 30.79 20.75 -7.03
CA GLY A 129 29.49 20.15 -6.75
C GLY A 129 28.49 21.17 -6.20
N PHE A 130 27.20 20.90 -6.34
CA PHE A 130 26.13 21.74 -5.82
C PHE A 130 25.20 20.99 -4.88
N ASP A 131 24.58 21.71 -3.94
CA ASP A 131 23.55 21.18 -3.05
C ASP A 131 22.40 22.17 -2.90
N ASN A 132 21.25 21.80 -3.45
CA ASN A 132 19.98 22.47 -3.22
C ASN A 132 19.30 21.86 -1.98
N TYR A 133 19.78 22.25 -0.80
CA TYR A 133 19.33 21.73 0.50
C TYR A 133 17.89 22.14 0.90
N GLN A 134 17.11 22.69 -0.03
CA GLN A 134 15.69 22.98 0.18
C GLN A 134 14.87 21.70 0.18
N ASN A 135 13.67 21.72 0.75
CA ASN A 135 12.79 20.55 0.82
C ASN A 135 11.96 20.33 -0.46
N THR A 136 11.76 21.36 -1.27
CA THR A 136 10.95 21.28 -2.50
C THR A 136 11.48 22.23 -3.58
N GLY A 137 11.13 21.95 -4.83
CA GLY A 137 11.44 22.79 -5.99
C GLY A 137 12.78 22.48 -6.66
N THR A 138 13.01 23.10 -7.81
CA THR A 138 14.24 22.97 -8.60
C THR A 138 14.86 24.34 -8.80
N ILE A 139 16.18 24.44 -8.64
CA ILE A 139 16.92 25.69 -8.82
C ILE A 139 17.86 25.56 -10.01
N GLN A 140 17.73 26.48 -10.97
CA GLN A 140 18.64 26.57 -12.10
C GLN A 140 19.94 27.25 -11.71
N VAL A 141 21.06 26.61 -12.07
CA VAL A 141 22.41 27.11 -11.84
C VAL A 141 23.19 27.09 -13.14
N LYS A 142 23.90 28.17 -13.43
CA LYS A 142 24.77 28.30 -14.60
C LYS A 142 26.18 28.71 -14.22
N VAL A 143 27.18 27.93 -14.60
CA VAL A 143 28.59 28.32 -14.55
C VAL A 143 28.90 29.17 -15.78
N THR A 144 29.06 30.47 -15.60
CA THR A 144 29.23 31.43 -16.71
C THR A 144 30.67 31.69 -17.10
N GLN A 145 31.63 31.47 -16.20
CA GLN A 145 33.05 31.71 -16.44
C GLN A 145 33.91 30.85 -15.53
N GLY A 146 35.04 30.37 -16.02
CA GLY A 146 36.01 29.56 -15.26
C GLY A 146 35.62 28.08 -15.20
N GLY A 147 36.56 27.27 -14.72
CA GLY A 147 36.45 25.82 -14.63
C GLY A 147 36.65 25.11 -15.98
N SER A 148 37.37 24.00 -15.94
CA SER A 148 37.58 23.08 -17.07
C SER A 148 36.78 21.80 -16.88
N HIS A 149 36.40 21.14 -17.96
CA HIS A 149 35.68 19.87 -17.88
C HIS A 149 36.59 18.67 -17.60
N VAL A 150 36.02 17.66 -16.96
CA VAL A 150 36.57 16.30 -16.82
C VAL A 150 35.63 15.30 -17.50
N PRO A 151 36.06 14.05 -17.78
CA PRO A 151 35.14 13.01 -18.24
C PRO A 151 33.99 12.83 -17.23
N PHE A 152 32.76 13.06 -17.70
CA PHE A 152 31.55 12.98 -16.88
C PHE A 152 30.46 12.19 -17.60
N PHE A 153 30.33 10.92 -17.24
CA PHE A 153 29.32 10.03 -17.80
C PHE A 153 28.02 10.10 -16.99
N GLU A 154 26.88 10.07 -17.68
CA GLU A 154 25.56 10.11 -17.07
C GLU A 154 24.70 9.03 -17.73
N LEU A 155 24.27 8.06 -16.92
CA LEU A 155 23.46 6.93 -17.38
C LEU A 155 22.15 7.44 -18.02
N GLY A 156 21.80 6.89 -19.18
CA GLY A 156 20.61 7.29 -19.95
C GLY A 156 20.80 8.56 -20.80
N LYS A 157 21.89 9.32 -20.59
CA LYS A 157 22.22 10.50 -21.41
C LYS A 157 23.39 10.25 -22.37
N HIS A 158 24.42 9.56 -21.90
CA HIS A 158 25.65 9.32 -22.67
C HIS A 158 25.75 7.87 -23.14
N THR A 159 26.32 7.69 -24.33
CA THR A 159 26.60 6.37 -24.92
C THR A 159 28.03 5.90 -24.61
N LYS A 160 28.33 4.63 -24.91
CA LYS A 160 29.70 4.10 -24.88
C LYS A 160 30.66 4.90 -25.76
N GLU A 161 30.22 5.31 -26.94
CA GLU A 161 31.01 6.12 -27.85
C GLU A 161 31.31 7.51 -27.27
N ASP A 162 30.32 8.12 -26.60
CA ASP A 162 30.51 9.38 -25.88
C ASP A 162 31.52 9.23 -24.74
N TRP A 163 31.45 8.13 -23.99
CA TRP A 163 32.43 7.83 -22.94
C TRP A 163 33.87 7.78 -23.50
N ILE A 164 34.08 7.01 -24.57
CA ILE A 164 35.40 6.90 -25.21
C ILE A 164 35.87 8.28 -25.70
N ALA A 165 34.97 9.07 -26.31
CA ALA A 165 35.28 10.42 -26.76
C ALA A 165 35.69 11.35 -25.60
N MET A 166 34.96 11.33 -24.48
CA MET A 166 35.29 12.11 -23.27
C MET A 166 36.67 11.72 -22.71
N MET A 167 36.94 10.42 -22.56
CA MET A 167 38.20 9.90 -22.02
C MET A 167 39.41 10.26 -22.90
N ASN A 168 39.22 10.36 -24.22
CA ASN A 168 40.24 10.80 -25.16
C ASN A 168 40.42 12.33 -25.17
N LYS A 169 39.33 13.08 -25.03
CA LYS A 169 39.35 14.56 -25.04
C LYS A 169 40.06 15.14 -23.82
N TYR A 170 39.96 14.48 -22.66
CA TYR A 170 40.54 14.95 -21.41
C TYR A 170 41.60 13.97 -20.88
N PRO A 171 42.78 13.89 -21.52
CA PRO A 171 43.81 12.92 -21.14
C PRO A 171 44.43 13.19 -19.77
N ASP A 172 44.51 14.46 -19.36
CA ASP A 172 45.11 14.91 -18.10
C ASP A 172 44.06 15.34 -17.06
N ALA A 173 42.86 14.76 -17.14
CA ALA A 173 41.76 15.12 -16.25
C ALA A 173 42.11 14.86 -14.77
N HIS A 174 41.74 15.80 -13.88
CA HIS A 174 41.95 15.66 -12.44
C HIS A 174 41.28 14.40 -11.86
N ALA A 175 40.12 14.04 -12.41
CA ALA A 175 39.32 12.89 -12.01
C ALA A 175 38.37 12.48 -13.15
N VAL A 176 37.64 11.40 -12.95
CA VAL A 176 36.51 10.98 -13.77
C VAL A 176 35.28 10.82 -12.88
N GLN A 177 34.13 11.30 -13.35
CA GLN A 177 32.86 11.16 -12.66
C GLN A 177 31.88 10.32 -13.49
N LEU A 178 31.24 9.34 -12.84
CA LEU A 178 30.19 8.50 -13.42
C LEU A 178 28.94 8.67 -12.57
N ARG A 179 27.80 8.98 -13.18
CA ARG A 179 26.57 9.23 -12.46
C ARG A 179 25.41 8.40 -13.01
N SER A 180 24.66 7.80 -12.11
CA SER A 180 23.34 7.23 -12.35
C SER A 180 22.25 8.07 -11.68
N GLU A 181 21.03 7.53 -11.56
CA GLU A 181 19.97 8.17 -10.80
C GLU A 181 20.33 8.23 -9.30
N GLN A 182 20.90 7.15 -8.77
CA GLN A 182 21.10 6.96 -7.33
C GLN A 182 22.57 7.05 -6.88
N ALA A 183 23.54 6.91 -7.79
CA ALA A 183 24.96 6.85 -7.45
C ALA A 183 25.83 7.84 -8.23
N VAL A 184 26.88 8.34 -7.57
CA VAL A 184 28.00 9.02 -8.22
C VAL A 184 29.31 8.33 -7.83
N LEU A 185 30.08 7.92 -8.83
CA LEU A 185 31.43 7.43 -8.65
C LEU A 185 32.42 8.54 -9.03
N THR A 186 33.39 8.82 -8.17
CA THR A 186 34.52 9.72 -8.47
C THR A 186 35.81 8.92 -8.37
N VAL A 187 36.47 8.74 -9.50
CA VAL A 187 37.64 7.86 -9.62
C VAL A 187 38.74 8.50 -10.46
N THR A 188 39.94 7.95 -10.39
CA THR A 188 41.05 8.31 -11.26
C THR A 188 40.79 7.84 -12.69
N ARG A 189 41.38 8.55 -13.65
CA ARG A 189 41.27 8.21 -15.07
C ARG A 189 41.89 6.83 -15.36
N GLU A 190 43.01 6.52 -14.70
CA GLU A 190 43.70 5.24 -14.82
C GLU A 190 42.82 4.08 -14.34
N SER A 191 42.19 4.21 -13.17
CA SER A 191 41.29 3.17 -12.64
C SER A 191 40.06 2.98 -13.51
N ALA A 192 39.44 4.07 -13.98
CA ALA A 192 38.32 4.00 -14.91
C ALA A 192 38.71 3.29 -16.22
N GLN A 193 39.84 3.68 -16.82
CA GLN A 193 40.33 3.09 -18.07
C GLN A 193 40.66 1.59 -17.90
N LYS A 194 41.18 1.20 -16.74
CA LYS A 194 41.63 -0.18 -16.48
C LYS A 194 40.48 -1.15 -16.18
N TYR A 195 39.48 -0.72 -15.40
CA TYR A 195 38.53 -1.65 -14.80
C TYR A 195 37.10 -1.56 -15.33
N ILE A 196 36.73 -0.46 -16.00
CA ILE A 196 35.42 -0.38 -16.66
C ILE A 196 35.44 -1.32 -17.87
N VAL A 197 34.64 -2.38 -17.76
CA VAL A 197 34.54 -3.46 -18.74
C VAL A 197 34.10 -2.91 -20.08
N ASP A 198 34.78 -3.33 -21.14
CA ASP A 198 34.51 -2.93 -22.53
C ASP A 198 34.45 -1.42 -22.78
N GLN A 199 35.01 -0.59 -21.88
CA GLN A 199 34.85 0.87 -21.88
C GLN A 199 33.37 1.30 -21.94
N ASP A 200 32.49 0.56 -21.26
CA ASP A 200 31.07 0.89 -21.13
C ASP A 200 30.69 1.03 -19.65
N PRO A 201 30.49 2.25 -19.15
CA PRO A 201 30.09 2.45 -17.75
C PRO A 201 28.64 2.08 -17.45
N ALA A 202 27.77 1.92 -18.45
CA ALA A 202 26.33 1.80 -18.22
C ALA A 202 25.95 0.57 -17.38
N PRO A 203 26.42 -0.67 -17.69
CA PRO A 203 26.08 -1.85 -16.89
C PRO A 203 26.56 -1.76 -15.44
N LEU A 204 27.67 -1.07 -15.18
CA LEU A 204 28.18 -0.84 -13.84
C LEU A 204 27.21 0.05 -13.05
N LEU A 205 26.81 1.17 -13.63
CA LEU A 205 25.93 2.15 -13.00
C LEU A 205 24.52 1.60 -12.74
N GLU A 206 23.97 0.80 -13.66
CA GLU A 206 22.72 0.07 -13.44
C GLU A 206 22.81 -0.85 -12.22
N LYS A 207 23.95 -1.54 -12.06
CA LYS A 207 24.20 -2.43 -10.91
C LYS A 207 24.28 -1.68 -9.58
N TYR A 208 24.85 -0.46 -9.58
CA TYR A 208 24.84 0.41 -8.41
C TYR A 208 23.43 0.89 -8.04
N ASP A 209 22.61 1.27 -9.02
CA ASP A 209 21.21 1.65 -8.79
C ASP A 209 20.41 0.47 -8.21
N GLU A 210 20.58 -0.74 -8.75
CA GLU A 210 19.93 -1.95 -8.23
C GLU A 210 20.38 -2.28 -6.80
N MET A 211 21.69 -2.17 -6.52
CA MET A 211 22.24 -2.32 -5.17
C MET A 211 21.59 -1.34 -4.19
N ILE A 212 21.55 -0.05 -4.52
CA ILE A 212 21.01 1.01 -3.67
C ILE A 212 19.52 0.78 -3.41
N ARG A 213 18.74 0.46 -4.46
CA ARG A 213 17.30 0.20 -4.31
C ARG A 213 17.03 -1.02 -3.43
N ALA A 214 17.86 -2.07 -3.50
CA ALA A 214 17.74 -3.22 -2.59
C ALA A 214 17.96 -2.82 -1.12
N GLN A 215 18.94 -1.96 -0.87
CA GLN A 215 19.22 -1.47 0.47
C GLN A 215 18.14 -0.52 0.99
N ASP A 216 17.62 0.35 0.13
CA ASP A 216 16.50 1.24 0.46
C ASP A 216 15.23 0.43 0.76
N LYS A 217 14.97 -0.62 -0.04
CA LYS A 217 13.86 -1.55 0.18
C LYS A 217 13.93 -2.19 1.57
N ILE A 218 15.07 -2.77 1.96
CA ILE A 218 15.19 -3.41 3.28
C ILE A 218 15.13 -2.40 4.43
N SER A 219 15.50 -1.13 4.17
CA SER A 219 15.27 0.00 5.08
C SER A 219 13.80 0.48 5.15
N GLY A 220 12.90 -0.17 4.41
CA GLY A 220 11.49 0.21 4.33
C GLY A 220 11.27 1.56 3.67
N LEU A 221 12.13 1.94 2.73
CA LEU A 221 12.00 3.14 1.91
C LEU A 221 11.36 2.77 0.57
N SER A 222 10.38 3.55 0.14
CA SER A 222 9.72 3.40 -1.17
C SER A 222 9.30 4.76 -1.72
N GLU A 223 9.57 5.00 -3.00
CA GLU A 223 9.15 6.21 -3.73
C GLU A 223 7.64 6.45 -3.65
N THR A 224 6.87 5.36 -3.59
CA THR A 224 5.41 5.38 -3.60
C THR A 224 4.78 5.38 -2.20
N ASP A 225 5.59 5.42 -1.13
CA ASP A 225 5.04 5.40 0.22
C ASP A 225 4.21 6.68 0.49
N PRO A 226 2.95 6.54 0.98
CA PRO A 226 2.12 7.70 1.29
C PRO A 226 2.69 8.52 2.45
N ASN A 227 3.46 7.91 3.35
CA ASN A 227 4.12 8.62 4.45
C ASN A 227 5.50 9.12 3.98
N PRO A 228 5.76 10.45 3.93
CA PRO A 228 7.04 10.99 3.51
C PRO A 228 8.22 10.58 4.43
N LEU A 229 7.96 10.12 5.67
CA LEU A 229 8.98 9.53 6.54
C LEU A 229 9.59 8.24 5.96
N HIS A 230 8.92 7.64 4.98
CA HIS A 230 9.25 6.36 4.39
C HIS A 230 9.64 6.44 2.92
N ARG A 231 9.92 7.64 2.42
CA ARG A 231 10.48 7.83 1.08
C ARG A 231 12.01 7.85 1.14
N PRO A 232 12.69 7.32 0.12
CA PRO A 232 14.14 7.42 0.03
C PRO A 232 14.58 8.87 -0.04
N THR A 233 15.84 9.10 0.33
CA THR A 233 16.45 10.42 0.19
C THR A 233 16.60 10.77 -1.28
N HIS A 234 16.37 12.03 -1.65
CA HIS A 234 16.67 12.51 -3.01
C HIS A 234 18.16 12.79 -3.23
N ARG A 235 19.00 12.56 -2.20
CA ARG A 235 20.44 12.73 -2.27
C ARG A 235 21.09 11.52 -2.95
N ILE A 236 21.99 11.79 -3.88
CA ILE A 236 22.77 10.76 -4.55
C ILE A 236 23.80 10.16 -3.60
N TRP A 237 24.08 8.87 -3.74
CA TRP A 237 25.08 8.15 -2.95
C TRP A 237 26.46 8.23 -3.60
N ALA A 238 27.48 8.68 -2.87
CA ALA A 238 28.83 8.78 -3.44
C ALA A 238 29.71 7.56 -3.16
N PHE A 239 30.53 7.26 -4.15
CA PHE A 239 31.50 6.18 -4.20
C PHE A 239 32.82 6.78 -4.67
N VAL A 240 33.80 6.87 -3.78
CA VAL A 240 35.00 7.70 -4.01
C VAL A 240 36.26 6.85 -3.96
N GLU A 241 37.08 6.93 -5.02
CA GLU A 241 38.44 6.40 -4.98
C GLU A 241 39.30 7.29 -4.09
N ASN A 242 40.11 6.70 -3.21
CA ASN A 242 41.14 7.41 -2.49
C ASN A 242 42.54 7.04 -3.06
N PRO A 243 43.08 7.85 -3.99
CA PRO A 243 44.41 7.62 -4.55
C PRO A 243 45.55 7.99 -3.60
N ASN A 244 45.24 8.63 -2.47
CA ASN A 244 46.23 9.05 -1.47
C ASN A 244 46.50 7.97 -0.42
N LYS A 245 45.78 6.85 -0.44
CA LYS A 245 45.99 5.70 0.44
C LYS A 245 46.53 4.50 -0.35
N PRO A 246 47.81 4.15 -0.19
CA PRO A 246 48.44 3.04 -0.92
C PRO A 246 48.07 1.65 -0.37
N GLU A 247 47.45 1.60 0.82
CA GLU A 247 47.08 0.35 1.49
C GLU A 247 45.74 -0.17 0.99
N TRP A 248 45.56 -1.49 0.96
CA TRP A 248 44.27 -2.09 0.58
C TRP A 248 43.20 -1.75 1.63
N GLY A 249 42.02 -1.32 1.19
CA GLY A 249 40.87 -1.17 2.07
C GLY A 249 39.65 -0.52 1.41
N MET A 250 38.52 -0.69 2.07
CA MET A 250 37.31 0.08 1.87
C MET A 250 36.83 0.61 3.24
N TYR A 251 36.13 1.73 3.24
CA TYR A 251 35.54 2.30 4.45
C TYR A 251 34.44 3.30 4.13
N ALA A 252 33.46 3.40 5.02
CA ALA A 252 32.46 4.45 4.99
C ALA A 252 33.03 5.78 5.50
N SER A 253 32.58 6.87 4.91
CA SER A 253 32.93 8.24 5.29
C SER A 253 31.69 9.13 5.30
N LEU A 254 31.86 10.41 5.67
CA LEU A 254 30.78 11.39 5.59
C LEU A 254 30.29 11.62 4.16
N ASP A 255 31.11 11.36 3.14
CA ASP A 255 30.79 11.61 1.73
C ASP A 255 30.26 10.35 1.03
N GLY A 256 30.18 9.22 1.74
CA GLY A 256 29.75 7.94 1.18
C GLY A 256 30.82 6.86 1.32
N ALA A 257 30.78 5.88 0.44
CA ALA A 257 31.70 4.73 0.45
C ALA A 257 33.03 5.08 -0.23
N VAL A 258 34.14 4.74 0.42
CA VAL A 258 35.49 5.03 -0.07
C VAL A 258 36.25 3.73 -0.31
N PHE A 259 36.99 3.67 -1.42
CA PHE A 259 37.82 2.52 -1.79
C PHE A 259 39.21 2.98 -2.19
N THR A 260 40.24 2.26 -1.77
CA THR A 260 41.62 2.61 -2.14
C THR A 260 41.95 2.14 -3.55
N THR A 261 42.91 2.82 -4.19
CA THR A 261 43.40 2.46 -5.54
C THR A 261 44.14 1.11 -5.58
N ALA A 262 44.54 0.58 -4.43
CA ALA A 262 45.36 -0.62 -4.35
C ALA A 262 44.52 -1.91 -4.31
N GLY A 263 44.96 -2.90 -5.10
CA GLY A 263 44.48 -4.27 -5.05
C GLY A 263 43.06 -4.47 -5.59
N GLU A 264 42.38 -5.48 -5.04
CA GLU A 264 41.07 -5.90 -5.53
C GLU A 264 39.92 -4.94 -5.15
N ALA A 265 40.16 -3.94 -4.29
CA ALA A 265 39.12 -3.01 -3.85
C ALA A 265 38.55 -2.20 -5.02
N ILE A 266 39.39 -1.37 -5.66
CA ILE A 266 39.01 -0.60 -6.86
C ILE A 266 38.51 -1.49 -8.01
N LYS A 267 39.10 -2.68 -8.17
CA LYS A 267 38.70 -3.65 -9.21
C LYS A 267 37.28 -4.13 -8.98
N SER A 268 36.94 -4.55 -7.76
CA SER A 268 35.58 -4.98 -7.41
C SER A 268 34.54 -3.84 -7.49
N THR A 269 34.97 -2.60 -7.30
CA THR A 269 34.11 -1.41 -7.43
C THR A 269 33.81 -1.08 -8.90
N LEU A 270 34.79 -1.19 -9.79
CA LEU A 270 34.66 -0.71 -11.18
C LEU A 270 34.44 -1.80 -12.22
N ASN A 271 34.87 -3.03 -11.96
CA ASN A 271 34.63 -4.15 -12.85
C ASN A 271 33.27 -4.79 -12.53
N VAL A 272 32.28 -4.55 -13.40
CA VAL A 272 30.90 -5.05 -13.23
C VAL A 272 30.82 -6.58 -13.09
N ASN A 273 31.77 -7.32 -13.68
CA ASN A 273 31.85 -8.78 -13.60
C ASN A 273 32.44 -9.28 -12.27
N GLU A 274 33.09 -8.40 -11.51
CA GLU A 274 33.73 -8.71 -10.22
C GLU A 274 33.10 -7.95 -9.05
N PHE A 275 31.91 -7.39 -9.28
CA PHE A 275 31.17 -6.60 -8.30
C PHE A 275 30.99 -7.38 -6.98
N GLY A 276 31.70 -6.96 -5.94
CA GLY A 276 31.89 -7.72 -4.70
C GLY A 276 31.10 -7.24 -3.49
N TRP A 277 31.43 -7.81 -2.32
CA TRP A 277 30.78 -7.51 -1.03
C TRP A 277 31.13 -6.12 -0.49
N GLY A 278 32.34 -5.63 -0.73
CA GLY A 278 32.89 -4.45 -0.05
C GLY A 278 32.06 -3.18 -0.26
N GLN A 279 31.74 -2.82 -1.51
CA GLN A 279 30.93 -1.64 -1.81
C GLN A 279 29.47 -1.78 -1.34
N MET A 280 28.93 -3.01 -1.28
CA MET A 280 27.62 -3.26 -0.66
C MET A 280 27.67 -3.02 0.85
N HIS A 281 28.75 -3.43 1.50
CA HIS A 281 28.99 -3.24 2.92
C HIS A 281 29.18 -1.76 3.27
N GLU A 282 30.10 -1.06 2.61
CA GLU A 282 30.33 0.36 2.89
C GLU A 282 29.10 1.24 2.65
N ALA A 283 28.33 0.96 1.58
CA ALA A 283 27.07 1.64 1.33
C ALA A 283 26.01 1.33 2.40
N GLY A 284 26.07 0.14 3.02
CA GLY A 284 25.19 -0.27 4.11
C GLY A 284 25.42 0.53 5.39
N HIS A 285 26.65 0.94 5.69
CA HIS A 285 26.94 1.77 6.87
C HIS A 285 26.16 3.09 6.84
N ALA A 286 25.94 3.63 5.64
CA ALA A 286 25.17 4.83 5.46
C ALA A 286 23.65 4.66 5.70
N ARG A 287 23.15 3.43 5.90
CA ARG A 287 21.71 3.11 6.12
C ARG A 287 21.40 2.61 7.52
N GLN A 288 22.44 2.31 8.28
CA GLN A 288 22.36 1.81 9.64
C GLN A 288 21.55 2.73 10.56
N GLN A 289 20.45 2.19 11.09
CA GLN A 289 19.62 2.89 12.05
C GLN A 289 20.16 2.78 13.47
N HIS A 290 20.60 3.91 14.03
CA HIS A 290 21.19 4.00 15.37
C HIS A 290 20.34 3.45 16.53
N PRO A 291 18.99 3.53 16.51
CA PRO A 291 18.16 3.04 17.62
C PRO A 291 18.24 1.54 17.92
N TRP A 292 18.81 0.72 17.03
CA TRP A 292 18.99 -0.71 17.27
C TRP A 292 20.42 -1.18 16.92
N ILE A 293 21.39 -0.29 17.09
CA ILE A 293 22.83 -0.58 17.02
C ILE A 293 23.45 -0.29 18.38
N TRP A 294 24.00 -1.31 19.02
CA TRP A 294 24.63 -1.26 20.33
C TRP A 294 26.09 -1.73 20.33
N ASN A 295 26.83 -1.34 21.37
CA ASN A 295 28.21 -1.74 21.62
C ASN A 295 28.29 -2.80 22.72
N ASP A 296 28.54 -4.05 22.33
CA ASP A 296 28.92 -5.16 23.22
C ASP A 296 30.38 -5.59 22.94
N LEU A 297 30.80 -6.84 23.20
CA LEU A 297 32.20 -7.28 23.02
C LEU A 297 32.75 -6.94 21.62
N ARG A 298 31.98 -7.24 20.58
CA ARG A 298 32.33 -6.98 19.17
C ARG A 298 31.59 -5.76 18.59
N GLY A 299 30.54 -5.30 19.29
CA GLY A 299 29.59 -4.33 18.77
C GLY A 299 28.67 -4.91 17.70
N THR A 300 27.71 -4.10 17.24
CA THR A 300 26.79 -4.46 16.15
C THR A 300 26.88 -3.56 14.94
N GLY A 301 27.82 -2.60 14.92
CA GLY A 301 28.12 -1.76 13.75
C GLY A 301 28.55 -2.62 12.56
N GLU A 302 29.60 -3.42 12.72
CA GLU A 302 30.07 -4.37 11.68
C GLU A 302 29.15 -5.57 11.45
N VAL A 303 28.09 -5.71 12.26
CA VAL A 303 27.12 -6.81 12.14
C VAL A 303 25.92 -6.36 11.32
N THR A 304 25.19 -5.35 11.79
CA THR A 304 23.92 -4.90 11.20
C THR A 304 24.09 -4.29 9.81
N VAL A 305 25.27 -3.76 9.48
CA VAL A 305 25.62 -3.30 8.13
C VAL A 305 25.44 -4.42 7.08
N ASN A 306 25.76 -5.66 7.47
CA ASN A 306 25.68 -6.80 6.57
C ASN A 306 24.24 -7.26 6.30
N LEU A 307 23.23 -6.71 7.00
CA LEU A 307 21.83 -6.86 6.62
C LEU A 307 21.57 -6.26 5.23
N TYR A 308 22.08 -5.03 5.00
CA TYR A 308 21.97 -4.34 3.72
C TYR A 308 22.83 -5.02 2.65
N SER A 309 23.98 -5.57 3.04
CA SER A 309 24.86 -6.33 2.13
C SER A 309 24.20 -7.62 1.66
N LEU A 310 23.55 -8.37 2.54
CA LEU A 310 22.80 -9.57 2.17
C LEU A 310 21.60 -9.25 1.28
N ALA A 311 20.86 -8.18 1.59
CA ALA A 311 19.75 -7.73 0.74
C ALA A 311 20.22 -7.37 -0.68
N ALA A 312 21.30 -6.59 -0.79
CA ALA A 312 21.92 -6.25 -2.06
C ALA A 312 22.45 -7.49 -2.79
N GLN A 313 23.15 -8.40 -2.10
CA GLN A 313 23.68 -9.63 -2.68
C GLN A 313 22.55 -10.48 -3.28
N LYS A 314 21.44 -10.68 -2.55
CA LYS A 314 20.30 -11.46 -3.04
C LYS A 314 19.63 -10.81 -4.24
N GLN A 315 19.52 -9.49 -4.28
CA GLN A 315 18.96 -8.79 -5.42
C GLN A 315 19.85 -8.94 -6.66
N LEU A 316 21.16 -8.71 -6.50
CA LEU A 316 22.12 -8.71 -7.61
C LEU A 316 22.49 -10.11 -8.10
N PHE A 317 22.44 -11.10 -7.22
CA PHE A 317 22.88 -12.47 -7.47
C PHE A 317 21.88 -13.51 -6.93
N PRO A 318 20.62 -13.50 -7.40
CA PRO A 318 19.53 -14.28 -6.79
C PRO A 318 19.73 -15.81 -6.86
N ASN A 319 20.57 -16.28 -7.77
CA ASN A 319 20.87 -17.70 -7.96
C ASN A 319 22.14 -18.17 -7.23
N GLN A 320 22.83 -17.27 -6.51
CA GLN A 320 24.02 -17.62 -5.74
C GLN A 320 23.66 -17.81 -4.26
N PRO A 321 24.30 -18.79 -3.57
CA PRO A 321 24.22 -18.86 -2.12
C PRO A 321 24.67 -17.53 -1.49
N THR A 322 24.04 -17.16 -0.38
CA THR A 322 24.48 -15.99 0.37
C THR A 322 25.89 -16.19 0.90
N ARG A 323 26.54 -15.10 1.29
CA ARG A 323 27.83 -15.18 1.99
C ARG A 323 27.75 -16.07 3.24
N LEU A 324 26.64 -15.97 4.00
CA LEU A 324 26.43 -16.77 5.21
C LEU A 324 26.49 -18.28 4.92
N GLU A 325 25.90 -18.70 3.81
CA GLU A 325 25.91 -20.10 3.40
C GLU A 325 27.26 -20.52 2.81
N LYS A 326 27.83 -19.69 1.92
CA LYS A 326 29.10 -19.99 1.25
C LYS A 326 30.28 -20.10 2.21
N GLU A 327 30.35 -19.24 3.23
CA GLU A 327 31.46 -19.15 4.18
C GLU A 327 31.24 -20.04 5.44
N GLY A 328 30.17 -20.85 5.47
CA GLY A 328 29.87 -21.75 6.58
C GLY A 328 29.52 -21.02 7.88
N ASP A 329 28.96 -19.80 7.80
CA ASP A 329 28.62 -18.99 8.96
C ASP A 329 27.45 -19.60 9.74
N TYR A 330 26.50 -20.23 9.05
CA TYR A 330 25.42 -21.00 9.67
C TYR A 330 25.92 -22.15 10.51
N ASP A 331 26.93 -22.91 10.05
CA ASP A 331 27.47 -24.03 10.83
C ASP A 331 28.09 -23.55 12.14
N ARG A 332 28.82 -22.42 12.10
CA ARG A 332 29.39 -21.79 13.31
C ARG A 332 28.30 -21.28 14.24
N ALA A 333 27.25 -20.67 13.71
CA ALA A 333 26.08 -20.24 14.48
C ALA A 333 25.34 -21.41 15.14
N LEU A 334 25.06 -22.49 14.40
CA LEU A 334 24.40 -23.68 14.94
C LEU A 334 25.27 -24.40 15.98
N ALA A 335 26.60 -24.36 15.83
CA ALA A 335 27.52 -24.84 16.85
C ALA A 335 27.47 -23.98 18.13
N TYR A 336 27.40 -22.65 18.00
CA TYR A 336 27.17 -21.74 19.12
C TYR A 336 25.85 -22.07 19.83
N LEU A 337 24.75 -22.24 19.09
CA LEU A 337 23.41 -22.52 19.62
C LEU A 337 23.31 -23.84 20.40
N LYS A 338 24.26 -24.77 20.28
CA LYS A 338 24.30 -26.02 21.07
C LYS A 338 24.91 -25.86 22.47
N GLN A 339 25.56 -24.73 22.75
CA GLN A 339 26.18 -24.49 24.06
C GLN A 339 25.11 -24.25 25.15
N THR A 340 25.43 -24.56 26.41
CA THR A 340 24.48 -24.45 27.54
C THR A 340 24.45 -23.05 28.17
N ASN A 341 25.60 -22.39 28.33
CA ASN A 341 25.73 -21.07 28.95
C ASN A 341 26.01 -19.96 27.92
N LYS A 342 25.11 -19.84 26.94
CA LYS A 342 25.24 -18.86 25.85
C LYS A 342 24.92 -17.45 26.32
N GLU A 343 25.71 -16.49 25.84
CA GLU A 343 25.47 -15.06 26.00
C GLU A 343 25.79 -14.37 24.67
N TYR A 344 24.79 -13.78 24.03
CA TYR A 344 24.95 -13.21 22.69
C TYR A 344 26.00 -12.10 22.67
N LYS A 345 26.03 -11.30 23.75
CA LYS A 345 26.95 -10.18 23.92
C LYS A 345 28.42 -10.59 23.87
N ASN A 346 28.71 -11.87 24.17
CA ASN A 346 30.07 -12.43 24.24
C ASN A 346 30.51 -13.12 22.94
N ILE A 347 29.68 -13.13 21.88
CA ILE A 347 30.09 -13.65 20.58
C ILE A 347 31.12 -12.68 19.96
N ASP A 348 32.29 -13.18 19.60
CA ASP A 348 33.34 -12.40 18.92
C ASP A 348 33.25 -12.49 17.38
N ASP A 349 32.61 -13.54 16.85
CA ASP A 349 32.37 -13.71 15.41
C ASP A 349 31.18 -12.86 14.94
N LEU A 350 31.47 -11.84 14.13
CA LEU A 350 30.48 -10.90 13.61
C LEU A 350 29.43 -11.56 12.71
N PHE A 351 29.81 -12.60 11.95
CA PHE A 351 28.90 -13.27 11.02
C PHE A 351 28.01 -14.25 11.78
N VAL A 352 28.50 -14.86 12.86
CA VAL A 352 27.64 -15.63 13.79
C VAL A 352 26.58 -14.73 14.42
N LYS A 353 26.91 -13.49 14.80
CA LYS A 353 25.91 -12.50 15.23
C LYS A 353 24.91 -12.14 14.13
N LEU A 354 25.40 -11.96 12.90
CA LEU A 354 24.57 -11.65 11.75
C LEU A 354 23.54 -12.76 11.47
N VAL A 355 23.89 -14.03 11.68
CA VAL A 355 22.96 -15.15 11.48
C VAL A 355 21.67 -14.96 12.29
N MET A 356 21.74 -14.56 13.57
CA MET A 356 20.55 -14.27 14.37
C MET A 356 19.66 -13.21 13.70
N ILE A 357 20.27 -12.10 13.27
CA ILE A 357 19.56 -11.01 12.60
C ILE A 357 18.92 -11.54 11.30
N TRP A 358 19.67 -12.25 10.47
CA TRP A 358 19.17 -12.73 9.20
C TRP A 358 18.09 -13.82 9.32
N GLN A 359 18.12 -14.64 10.36
CA GLN A 359 17.08 -15.64 10.62
C GLN A 359 15.69 -15.03 10.83
N LEU A 360 15.59 -13.81 11.38
CA LEU A 360 14.31 -13.10 11.46
C LEU A 360 13.76 -12.77 10.06
N HIS A 361 14.62 -12.36 9.12
CA HIS A 361 14.22 -12.16 7.73
C HIS A 361 13.75 -13.48 7.09
N LEU A 362 14.48 -14.57 7.30
CA LEU A 362 14.09 -15.88 6.79
C LEU A 362 12.75 -16.35 7.35
N ALA A 363 12.51 -16.12 8.64
CA ALA A 363 11.31 -16.56 9.34
C ALA A 363 10.05 -15.79 8.96
N TYR A 364 10.14 -14.46 8.90
CA TYR A 364 8.99 -13.57 8.73
C TYR A 364 8.87 -12.96 7.33
N GLY A 365 9.88 -13.11 6.48
CA GLY A 365 9.87 -12.69 5.08
C GLY A 365 10.41 -11.29 4.82
N GLU A 366 10.28 -10.88 3.56
CA GLU A 366 10.88 -9.65 3.00
C GLU A 366 10.40 -8.37 3.69
N ASP A 367 9.19 -8.35 4.24
CA ASP A 367 8.59 -7.17 4.88
C ASP A 367 9.01 -6.97 6.35
N PHE A 368 9.68 -7.95 6.96
CA PHE A 368 10.03 -7.90 8.38
C PHE A 368 10.92 -6.69 8.71
N TYR A 369 12.08 -6.59 8.07
CA TYR A 369 13.01 -5.47 8.29
C TYR A 369 12.48 -4.12 7.80
N PRO A 370 11.83 -4.02 6.63
CA PRO A 370 11.13 -2.81 6.23
C PRO A 370 10.20 -2.27 7.33
N ASN A 371 9.38 -3.13 7.92
CA ASN A 371 8.45 -2.74 8.98
C ASN A 371 9.15 -2.41 10.29
N LEU A 372 10.25 -3.09 10.62
CA LEU A 372 11.08 -2.73 11.78
C LEU A 372 11.71 -1.35 11.62
N HIS A 373 12.23 -1.03 10.45
CA HIS A 373 12.79 0.29 10.15
C HIS A 373 11.73 1.39 10.19
N LYS A 374 10.51 1.11 9.69
CA LYS A 374 9.38 2.04 9.77
C LYS A 374 9.01 2.31 11.23
N LEU A 375 8.84 1.25 12.04
CA LEU A 375 8.52 1.36 13.46
C LEU A 375 9.52 2.28 14.19
N TYR A 376 10.82 2.08 14.03
CA TYR A 376 11.84 2.91 14.69
C TYR A 376 11.90 4.36 14.18
N ARG A 377 11.60 4.61 12.90
CA ARG A 377 11.51 5.97 12.36
C ARG A 377 10.32 6.73 12.94
N GLU A 378 9.20 6.05 13.11
CA GLU A 378 7.96 6.63 13.64
C GLU A 378 7.99 6.87 15.15
N LEU A 379 8.91 6.22 15.89
CA LEU A 379 9.05 6.48 17.32
C LEU A 379 9.36 7.96 17.59
N PRO A 380 8.64 8.59 18.54
CA PRO A 380 8.99 9.89 19.07
C PRO A 380 10.42 9.92 19.61
N LYS A 381 11.13 11.05 19.43
CA LYS A 381 12.57 11.15 19.78
C LYS A 381 12.84 10.85 21.26
N ASP A 382 11.92 11.19 22.15
CA ASP A 382 11.98 10.93 23.59
C ASP A 382 11.76 9.47 23.97
N GLN A 383 11.17 8.67 23.07
CA GLN A 383 10.96 7.22 23.24
C GLN A 383 12.07 6.36 22.62
N LEU A 384 13.03 6.98 21.92
CA LEU A 384 14.17 6.24 21.37
C LEU A 384 15.06 5.68 22.48
N PRO A 385 15.56 4.43 22.33
CA PRO A 385 16.46 3.84 23.31
C PRO A 385 17.79 4.61 23.37
N LYS A 386 18.29 4.83 24.59
CA LYS A 386 19.43 5.72 24.86
C LYS A 386 20.72 4.95 25.15
N THR A 387 20.62 3.92 25.98
CA THR A 387 21.77 3.06 26.34
C THR A 387 21.81 1.80 25.48
N ASP A 388 22.96 1.14 25.42
CA ASP A 388 23.09 -0.14 24.71
C ASP A 388 22.13 -1.20 25.25
N GLU A 389 21.88 -1.23 26.56
CA GLU A 389 20.88 -2.11 27.15
C GLU A 389 19.46 -1.74 26.70
N ASP A 390 19.10 -0.45 26.71
CA ASP A 390 17.79 0.00 26.22
C ASP A 390 17.58 -0.42 24.76
N LYS A 391 18.62 -0.33 23.92
CA LYS A 391 18.56 -0.71 22.51
C LYS A 391 18.31 -2.20 22.35
N ILE A 392 18.98 -3.04 23.13
CA ILE A 392 18.75 -4.49 23.13
C ILE A 392 17.32 -4.82 23.55
N GLN A 393 16.86 -4.25 24.66
CA GLN A 393 15.50 -4.49 25.17
C GLN A 393 14.44 -3.98 24.20
N ALA A 394 14.65 -2.79 23.61
CA ALA A 394 13.78 -2.25 22.57
C ALA A 394 13.79 -3.12 21.31
N PHE A 395 14.95 -3.66 20.90
CA PHE A 395 15.05 -4.55 19.75
C PHE A 395 14.21 -5.80 19.96
N ILE A 396 14.36 -6.50 21.09
CA ILE A 396 13.56 -7.69 21.44
C ILE A 396 12.06 -7.37 21.42
N TYR A 397 11.65 -6.27 22.05
CA TYR A 397 10.26 -5.83 22.12
C TYR A 397 9.68 -5.46 20.74
N ASN A 398 10.39 -4.65 19.97
CA ASN A 398 9.91 -4.17 18.67
C ASN A 398 9.93 -5.27 17.61
N THR A 399 10.87 -6.23 17.69
CA THR A 399 10.85 -7.46 16.89
C THR A 399 9.56 -8.24 17.15
N SER A 400 9.15 -8.37 18.42
CA SER A 400 7.88 -9.02 18.79
C SER A 400 6.66 -8.26 18.23
N LYS A 401 6.69 -6.92 18.25
CA LYS A 401 5.63 -6.08 17.67
C LYS A 401 5.50 -6.24 16.16
N VAL A 402 6.61 -6.22 15.44
CA VAL A 402 6.61 -6.34 13.98
C VAL A 402 6.23 -7.75 13.55
N ALA A 403 6.75 -8.76 14.24
CA ALA A 403 6.39 -10.16 14.02
C ALA A 403 4.93 -10.48 14.39
N LYS A 404 4.29 -9.65 15.23
CA LYS A 404 3.02 -9.94 15.90
C LYS A 404 3.05 -11.30 16.62
N GLN A 405 4.22 -11.65 17.13
CA GLN A 405 4.51 -12.91 17.79
C GLN A 405 5.43 -12.63 18.98
N ASN A 406 5.20 -13.33 20.08
CA ASN A 406 6.11 -13.35 21.20
C ASN A 406 7.34 -14.19 20.82
N VAL A 407 8.41 -13.48 20.43
CA VAL A 407 9.68 -14.05 19.96
C VAL A 407 10.71 -14.21 21.08
N LEU A 408 10.31 -14.13 22.34
CA LEU A 408 11.19 -14.42 23.48
C LEU A 408 11.91 -15.78 23.34
N PRO A 409 11.25 -16.88 22.91
CA PRO A 409 11.94 -18.16 22.74
C PRO A 409 13.13 -18.09 21.78
N PHE A 410 13.02 -17.29 20.70
CA PHE A 410 14.11 -17.12 19.74
C PHE A 410 15.31 -16.41 20.37
N PHE A 411 15.09 -15.29 21.05
CA PHE A 411 16.17 -14.54 21.70
C PHE A 411 16.79 -15.30 22.87
N ASP A 412 16.01 -16.10 23.58
CA ASP A 412 16.49 -16.99 24.63
C ASP A 412 17.44 -18.07 24.09
N GLN A 413 17.14 -18.63 22.91
CA GLN A 413 18.04 -19.59 22.24
C GLN A 413 19.36 -18.95 21.84
N TRP A 414 19.33 -17.69 21.38
CA TRP A 414 20.53 -16.94 21.05
C TRP A 414 21.28 -16.37 22.26
N GLY A 415 20.72 -16.47 23.46
CA GLY A 415 21.31 -15.89 24.67
C GLY A 415 21.29 -14.36 24.68
N LEU A 416 20.42 -13.70 23.90
CA LEU A 416 20.18 -12.26 23.97
C LEU A 416 19.04 -12.00 24.96
N LYS A 417 19.39 -11.90 26.24
CA LYS A 417 18.42 -12.01 27.34
C LYS A 417 17.50 -10.78 27.45
N ALA A 418 16.19 -11.02 27.39
CA ALA A 418 15.18 -10.05 27.76
C ALA A 418 15.14 -9.83 29.29
N SER A 419 15.08 -8.58 29.73
CA SER A 419 14.84 -8.23 31.12
C SER A 419 13.44 -8.67 31.58
N GLN A 420 13.23 -8.79 32.89
CA GLN A 420 11.90 -9.15 33.42
C GLN A 420 10.83 -8.13 33.03
N GLU A 421 11.19 -6.84 32.94
CA GLU A 421 10.29 -5.78 32.49
C GLU A 421 9.92 -5.97 31.01
N THR A 422 10.89 -6.25 30.15
CA THR A 422 10.66 -6.49 28.72
C THR A 422 9.79 -7.72 28.49
N ARG A 423 10.03 -8.81 29.24
CA ARG A 423 9.18 -10.02 29.16
C ARG A 423 7.73 -9.71 29.49
N LYS A 424 7.48 -9.03 30.61
CA LYS A 424 6.13 -8.59 31.01
C LYS A 424 5.48 -7.71 29.94
N LYS A 425 6.24 -6.79 29.34
CA LYS A 425 5.76 -5.93 28.24
C LYS A 425 5.37 -6.73 27.01
N ILE A 426 6.12 -7.78 26.65
CA ILE A 426 5.82 -8.65 25.51
C ILE A 426 4.63 -9.56 25.81
N GLU A 427 4.59 -10.17 27.00
CA GLU A 427 3.47 -11.00 27.45
C GLU A 427 2.15 -10.22 27.44
N ALA A 428 2.18 -8.95 27.87
CA ALA A 428 1.02 -8.06 27.85
C ALA A 428 0.50 -7.72 26.44
N LEU A 429 1.27 -7.96 25.37
CA LEU A 429 0.79 -7.83 23.99
C LEU A 429 -0.17 -8.96 23.60
N ASN A 430 -0.25 -10.04 24.40
CA ASN A 430 -1.07 -11.23 24.13
C ASN A 430 -0.83 -11.84 22.73
N TYR A 431 0.40 -11.73 22.24
CA TYR A 431 0.78 -12.35 20.97
C TYR A 431 1.04 -13.85 21.12
N PRO A 432 0.82 -14.63 20.04
CA PRO A 432 1.24 -16.03 19.96
C PRO A 432 2.67 -16.25 20.44
N ILE A 433 2.92 -17.32 21.18
CA ILE A 433 4.29 -17.73 21.49
C ILE A 433 4.89 -18.38 20.25
N LEU A 434 6.12 -18.00 19.91
CA LEU A 434 6.89 -18.66 18.85
C LEU A 434 7.23 -20.11 19.23
N THR A 435 6.73 -21.06 18.45
CA THR A 435 7.01 -22.50 18.62
C THR A 435 7.95 -23.07 17.57
N ALA A 436 7.97 -22.48 16.37
CA ALA A 436 8.87 -22.90 15.29
C ALA A 436 10.34 -22.61 15.67
N PRO A 437 11.28 -23.54 15.41
CA PRO A 437 12.69 -23.37 15.73
C PRO A 437 13.39 -22.48 14.71
N ILE A 438 12.96 -21.22 14.58
CA ILE A 438 13.49 -20.30 13.56
C ILE A 438 14.98 -19.98 13.77
N TRP A 439 15.52 -20.26 14.96
CA TRP A 439 16.97 -20.21 15.24
C TRP A 439 17.78 -21.28 14.50
N GLU A 440 17.13 -22.25 13.86
CA GLU A 440 17.76 -23.27 13.01
C GLU A 440 17.71 -22.90 11.52
N ALA A 441 17.07 -21.79 11.15
CA ALA A 441 16.89 -21.40 9.76
C ALA A 441 18.23 -21.08 9.08
N THR A 442 18.34 -21.54 7.84
CA THR A 442 19.42 -21.22 6.88
C THR A 442 18.81 -20.76 5.56
N ASP A 443 19.58 -20.13 4.66
CA ASP A 443 19.06 -19.71 3.36
C ASP A 443 18.56 -20.90 2.52
N SER A 444 19.29 -22.03 2.48
CA SER A 444 18.85 -23.25 1.78
C SER A 444 17.75 -24.06 2.51
N LYS A 445 17.63 -23.90 3.83
CA LYS A 445 16.58 -24.55 4.64
C LYS A 445 15.92 -23.50 5.54
N PRO A 446 15.07 -22.63 4.98
CA PRO A 446 14.40 -21.61 5.78
C PRO A 446 13.36 -22.27 6.68
N VAL A 447 13.29 -21.83 7.93
CA VAL A 447 12.21 -22.17 8.86
C VAL A 447 11.32 -20.94 8.97
N LYS A 448 10.08 -21.05 8.48
CA LYS A 448 9.09 -19.97 8.61
C LYS A 448 8.56 -19.94 10.03
N ALA A 449 8.25 -18.74 10.53
CA ALA A 449 7.45 -18.63 11.74
C ALA A 449 6.09 -19.28 11.46
N ASN A 450 5.66 -20.23 12.30
CA ASN A 450 4.37 -20.91 12.13
C ASN A 450 3.24 -19.87 12.19
N VAL A 451 2.80 -19.44 11.02
CA VAL A 451 1.60 -18.64 10.83
C VAL A 451 0.64 -19.40 9.94
N LEU A 452 -0.58 -19.57 10.42
CA LEU A 452 -1.65 -20.32 9.81
C LEU A 452 -2.53 -19.42 8.97
N LYS A 453 -3.27 -20.03 8.06
CA LYS A 453 -4.31 -19.41 7.25
C LYS A 453 -5.67 -19.97 7.60
N LEU A 454 -6.67 -19.10 7.62
CA LEU A 454 -8.07 -19.45 7.72
C LEU A 454 -8.83 -18.82 6.58
N GLY A 455 -9.57 -19.58 5.79
CA GLY A 455 -10.29 -19.07 4.65
C GLY A 455 -11.36 -20.04 4.16
N GLY A 456 -11.99 -19.66 3.07
CA GLY A 456 -12.98 -20.49 2.38
C GLY A 456 -13.73 -19.68 1.34
N ARG A 457 -14.96 -20.08 1.05
CA ARG A 457 -15.75 -19.58 -0.06
C ARG A 457 -17.20 -19.28 0.34
N VAL A 458 -17.73 -18.16 -0.13
CA VAL A 458 -19.17 -17.85 -0.08
C VAL A 458 -19.76 -18.07 -1.47
N TRP A 459 -20.82 -18.87 -1.58
CA TRP A 459 -21.38 -19.25 -2.90
C TRP A 459 -22.91 -19.28 -2.93
N GLU A 460 -23.48 -19.08 -4.13
CA GLU A 460 -24.91 -19.19 -4.40
C GLU A 460 -25.29 -20.67 -4.58
N ASP A 461 -25.69 -21.31 -3.48
CA ASP A 461 -26.21 -22.67 -3.43
C ASP A 461 -27.59 -22.70 -4.09
N SER A 462 -27.62 -23.07 -5.37
CA SER A 462 -28.80 -22.93 -6.21
C SER A 462 -29.80 -24.06 -5.98
N ASN A 463 -29.34 -25.22 -5.50
CA ASN A 463 -30.18 -26.41 -5.28
C ASN A 463 -30.57 -26.61 -3.80
N GLN A 464 -30.07 -25.76 -2.90
CA GLN A 464 -30.37 -25.70 -1.47
C GLN A 464 -29.89 -26.93 -0.69
N ASN A 465 -28.84 -27.60 -1.15
CA ASN A 465 -28.33 -28.82 -0.51
C ASN A 465 -27.27 -28.55 0.57
N GLY A 466 -26.77 -27.32 0.70
CA GLY A 466 -25.71 -26.91 1.63
C GLY A 466 -24.29 -27.35 1.24
N ILE A 467 -24.11 -27.86 0.02
CA ILE A 467 -22.89 -28.48 -0.52
C ILE A 467 -22.45 -27.68 -1.75
N GLN A 468 -21.14 -27.47 -1.90
CA GLN A 468 -20.60 -26.79 -3.08
C GLN A 468 -20.63 -27.69 -4.32
N ASP A 469 -21.49 -27.35 -5.27
CA ASP A 469 -21.53 -28.00 -6.58
C ASP A 469 -20.73 -27.22 -7.65
N GLN A 470 -20.14 -27.94 -8.63
CA GLN A 470 -19.29 -27.32 -9.67
C GLN A 470 -19.98 -26.22 -10.50
N SER A 471 -21.31 -26.27 -10.62
CA SER A 471 -22.09 -25.27 -11.37
C SER A 471 -22.39 -24.00 -10.57
N GLU A 472 -22.09 -23.97 -9.28
CA GLU A 472 -22.53 -22.92 -8.37
C GLU A 472 -21.56 -21.76 -8.28
N LYS A 473 -22.11 -20.55 -8.34
CA LYS A 473 -21.33 -19.33 -8.50
C LYS A 473 -20.85 -18.80 -7.16
N GLY A 474 -19.67 -18.19 -7.19
CA GLY A 474 -19.15 -17.45 -6.04
C GLY A 474 -19.92 -16.15 -5.82
N MET A 475 -19.95 -15.70 -4.57
CA MET A 475 -20.56 -14.43 -4.19
C MET A 475 -19.47 -13.37 -4.04
N ASP A 476 -19.41 -12.40 -4.96
CA ASP A 476 -18.44 -11.30 -4.94
C ASP A 476 -18.78 -10.24 -3.88
N GLY A 477 -17.75 -9.69 -3.23
CA GLY A 477 -17.87 -8.52 -2.35
C GLY A 477 -18.57 -8.74 -1.00
N VAL A 478 -18.79 -9.99 -0.59
CA VAL A 478 -19.38 -10.34 0.71
C VAL A 478 -18.39 -10.01 1.82
N HIS A 479 -18.85 -9.28 2.84
CA HIS A 479 -18.03 -8.97 4.02
C HIS A 479 -17.90 -10.19 4.93
N VAL A 480 -16.66 -10.57 5.26
CA VAL A 480 -16.34 -11.69 6.14
C VAL A 480 -15.43 -11.22 7.26
N GLN A 481 -15.80 -11.53 8.50
CA GLN A 481 -15.12 -11.07 9.70
C GLN A 481 -14.52 -12.25 10.49
N LEU A 482 -13.24 -12.15 10.82
CA LEU A 482 -12.56 -13.06 11.75
C LEU A 482 -12.84 -12.60 13.18
N LEU A 483 -13.28 -13.53 14.03
CA LEU A 483 -13.56 -13.32 15.44
C LEU A 483 -12.64 -14.18 16.31
N ASN A 484 -12.36 -13.72 17.53
CA ASN A 484 -11.71 -14.54 18.56
C ASN A 484 -12.70 -15.55 19.21
N LYS A 485 -12.21 -16.39 20.13
CA LYS A 485 -13.04 -17.36 20.87
C LYS A 485 -14.26 -16.76 21.59
N ASP A 486 -14.17 -15.48 21.99
CA ASP A 486 -15.17 -14.74 22.76
C ASP A 486 -16.15 -13.97 21.85
N GLY A 487 -15.98 -14.04 20.53
CA GLY A 487 -16.84 -13.37 19.55
C GLY A 487 -16.45 -11.93 19.21
N ASN A 488 -15.30 -11.43 19.69
CA ASN A 488 -14.81 -10.09 19.37
C ASN A 488 -14.13 -10.07 17.99
N GLY A 489 -14.38 -9.01 17.20
CA GLY A 489 -13.80 -8.83 15.87
C GLY A 489 -12.29 -8.58 15.88
N LEU A 490 -11.56 -9.29 15.02
CA LEU A 490 -10.10 -9.18 14.85
C LEU A 490 -9.70 -8.55 13.51
N LYS A 491 -10.34 -8.98 12.42
CA LYS A 491 -10.04 -8.55 11.03
C LYS A 491 -11.29 -8.73 10.16
N GLU A 492 -11.42 -7.93 9.11
CA GLU A 492 -12.48 -8.05 8.11
C GLU A 492 -11.88 -8.06 6.71
N VAL A 493 -12.43 -8.87 5.82
CA VAL A 493 -12.07 -8.98 4.40
C VAL A 493 -13.34 -9.03 3.55
N LYS A 494 -13.19 -8.90 2.23
CA LYS A 494 -14.26 -9.13 1.26
C LYS A 494 -13.94 -10.34 0.40
N THR A 495 -14.97 -11.08 -0.01
CA THR A 495 -14.82 -12.15 -1.00
C THR A 495 -14.45 -11.58 -2.37
N ASP A 496 -13.71 -12.36 -3.15
CA ASP A 496 -13.42 -12.09 -4.56
C ASP A 496 -14.56 -12.53 -5.49
N LYS A 497 -14.36 -12.37 -6.80
CA LYS A 497 -15.36 -12.70 -7.84
C LYS A 497 -15.76 -14.18 -7.85
N GLU A 498 -14.87 -15.04 -7.40
CA GLU A 498 -15.06 -16.48 -7.29
C GLU A 498 -15.62 -16.88 -5.91
N GLY A 499 -15.80 -15.92 -5.01
CA GLY A 499 -16.39 -16.07 -3.68
C GLY A 499 -15.38 -16.35 -2.57
N HIS A 500 -14.08 -16.37 -2.85
CA HIS A 500 -13.07 -16.76 -1.88
C HIS A 500 -12.68 -15.61 -0.95
N TYR A 501 -12.32 -15.95 0.29
CA TYR A 501 -11.73 -15.03 1.26
C TYR A 501 -10.60 -15.71 2.04
N LEU A 502 -9.67 -14.90 2.57
CA LEU A 502 -8.50 -15.40 3.28
C LEU A 502 -8.10 -14.49 4.45
N PHE A 503 -7.88 -15.11 5.61
CA PHE A 503 -7.17 -14.54 6.75
C PHE A 503 -5.81 -15.24 6.89
N ASP A 504 -4.74 -14.48 6.75
CA ASP A 504 -3.36 -14.91 6.89
C ASP A 504 -2.72 -14.42 8.19
N GLY A 505 -1.53 -14.93 8.52
CA GLY A 505 -0.79 -14.49 9.71
C GLY A 505 -1.42 -14.95 11.02
N LEU A 506 -2.26 -15.99 10.99
CA LEU A 506 -2.92 -16.53 12.18
C LEU A 506 -1.98 -17.46 12.92
N ILE A 507 -2.38 -17.88 14.12
CA ILE A 507 -1.61 -18.79 14.95
C ILE A 507 -2.53 -19.84 15.51
N GLU A 508 -1.95 -20.89 16.10
CA GLU A 508 -2.74 -21.95 16.71
C GLU A 508 -3.65 -21.37 17.81
N ASN A 509 -4.95 -21.31 17.56
CA ASN A 509 -5.94 -20.79 18.49
C ASN A 509 -7.35 -21.22 18.10
N THR A 510 -8.32 -20.85 18.92
CA THR A 510 -9.74 -20.99 18.61
C THR A 510 -10.29 -19.69 18.03
N TYR A 511 -10.78 -19.75 16.81
CA TYR A 511 -11.39 -18.65 16.07
C TYR A 511 -12.86 -18.93 15.76
N ARG A 512 -13.56 -17.91 15.29
CA ARG A 512 -14.83 -18.05 14.56
C ARG A 512 -14.79 -17.17 13.33
N VAL A 513 -15.55 -17.53 12.31
CA VAL A 513 -15.78 -16.67 11.15
C VAL A 513 -17.23 -16.23 11.15
N GLN A 514 -17.46 -14.95 10.87
CA GLN A 514 -18.77 -14.40 10.62
C GLN A 514 -18.85 -13.89 9.18
N VAL A 515 -19.67 -14.56 8.37
CA VAL A 515 -20.06 -14.07 7.06
C VAL A 515 -21.26 -13.14 7.24
N LYS A 516 -21.16 -11.89 6.78
CA LYS A 516 -22.30 -10.97 6.84
C LYS A 516 -23.34 -11.43 5.82
N LYS A 517 -24.58 -11.55 6.28
CA LYS A 517 -25.71 -11.94 5.44
C LYS A 517 -25.87 -10.91 4.30
N SER A 518 -25.72 -11.37 3.06
CA SER A 518 -25.96 -10.53 1.89
C SER A 518 -27.45 -10.25 1.76
N ALA A 519 -27.81 -9.02 1.38
CA ALA A 519 -29.20 -8.63 1.20
C ALA A 519 -29.88 -9.59 0.21
N GLY A 520 -30.93 -10.25 0.69
CA GLY A 520 -31.74 -11.18 -0.09
C GLY A 520 -31.31 -12.61 -0.20
N TYR A 521 -30.29 -12.96 0.58
CA TYR A 521 -29.82 -14.31 0.72
C TYR A 521 -30.09 -14.83 2.13
N VAL A 522 -30.36 -16.12 2.26
CA VAL A 522 -30.38 -16.88 3.52
C VAL A 522 -29.26 -17.90 3.50
N PHE A 523 -28.68 -18.19 4.67
CA PHE A 523 -27.66 -19.22 4.79
C PHE A 523 -28.27 -20.61 4.70
N MET A 524 -27.56 -21.52 4.05
CA MET A 524 -27.94 -22.93 3.90
C MET A 524 -27.52 -23.76 5.10
N GLN A 525 -28.10 -24.95 5.24
CA GLN A 525 -27.79 -25.82 6.37
C GLN A 525 -26.30 -26.19 6.37
N LYS A 526 -25.67 -26.01 7.54
CA LYS A 526 -24.28 -26.40 7.74
C LYS A 526 -24.12 -27.92 7.75
N GLN A 527 -22.97 -28.41 7.27
CA GLN A 527 -22.56 -29.82 7.36
C GLN A 527 -23.59 -30.82 6.81
N SER A 528 -24.11 -30.53 5.62
CA SER A 528 -25.19 -31.32 4.99
C SER A 528 -24.69 -32.54 4.22
N GLY A 529 -23.40 -32.58 3.87
CA GLY A 529 -22.75 -33.65 3.10
C GLY A 529 -21.97 -34.65 3.96
N GLN A 530 -21.35 -35.63 3.30
CA GLN A 530 -20.34 -36.51 3.92
C GLN A 530 -18.93 -35.91 3.85
N ASP A 531 -18.69 -35.04 2.86
CA ASP A 531 -17.43 -34.33 2.68
C ASP A 531 -17.54 -32.93 3.28
N ILE A 532 -17.04 -32.78 4.50
CA ILE A 532 -17.12 -31.52 5.25
C ILE A 532 -16.30 -30.38 4.61
N THR A 533 -15.43 -30.68 3.63
CA THR A 533 -14.55 -29.68 3.00
C THR A 533 -15.23 -28.85 1.92
N VAL A 534 -16.46 -29.22 1.58
CA VAL A 534 -17.30 -28.54 0.59
C VAL A 534 -18.68 -28.18 1.16
N ASP A 535 -18.85 -28.30 2.47
CA ASP A 535 -20.10 -28.02 3.15
C ASP A 535 -20.13 -26.60 3.70
N SER A 536 -21.32 -26.01 3.82
CA SER A 536 -21.48 -24.76 4.57
C SER A 536 -21.10 -24.98 6.04
N ASN A 537 -20.36 -24.06 6.65
CA ASN A 537 -19.98 -24.14 8.07
C ASN A 537 -20.70 -23.10 8.94
N VAL A 538 -21.38 -22.14 8.31
CA VAL A 538 -22.08 -21.06 9.03
C VAL A 538 -23.49 -21.46 9.45
N SER A 539 -23.90 -21.02 10.64
CA SER A 539 -25.28 -21.11 11.10
C SER A 539 -26.22 -20.13 10.37
N GLU A 540 -27.51 -20.16 10.69
CA GLU A 540 -28.52 -19.21 10.16
C GLU A 540 -28.20 -17.73 10.44
N THR A 541 -27.32 -17.46 11.41
CA THR A 541 -26.84 -16.10 11.75
C THR A 541 -25.55 -15.72 11.01
N GLY A 542 -25.00 -16.61 10.18
CA GLY A 542 -23.77 -16.39 9.43
C GLY A 542 -22.49 -16.63 10.23
N VAL A 543 -22.58 -17.18 11.45
CA VAL A 543 -21.42 -17.44 12.31
C VAL A 543 -21.11 -18.93 12.37
N THR A 544 -19.82 -19.28 12.27
CA THR A 544 -19.34 -20.66 12.41
C THR A 544 -19.37 -21.14 13.86
N ASP A 545 -19.25 -22.46 14.05
CA ASP A 545 -18.78 -23.02 15.32
C ASP A 545 -17.34 -22.57 15.62
N ALA A 546 -16.86 -22.87 16.82
CA ALA A 546 -15.49 -22.57 17.22
C ALA A 546 -14.50 -23.45 16.43
N ILE A 547 -13.56 -22.81 15.73
CA ILE A 547 -12.55 -23.47 14.88
C ILE A 547 -11.24 -23.47 15.65
N THR A 548 -10.79 -24.63 16.10
CA THR A 548 -9.44 -24.79 16.64
C THR A 548 -8.46 -24.94 15.47
N LEU A 549 -7.81 -23.85 15.11
CA LEU A 549 -6.87 -23.79 14.00
C LEU A 549 -5.54 -24.40 14.44
N LEU A 550 -5.16 -25.55 13.87
CA LEU A 550 -3.88 -26.23 14.14
C LEU A 550 -2.97 -26.31 12.90
N HIS A 551 -3.57 -26.15 11.72
CA HIS A 551 -2.93 -26.07 10.41
C HIS A 551 -3.70 -25.06 9.57
N ASP A 552 -3.22 -24.75 8.36
CA ASP A 552 -4.03 -24.00 7.39
C ASP A 552 -5.38 -24.70 7.20
N ASP A 553 -6.47 -23.92 7.25
CA ASP A 553 -7.82 -24.40 7.01
C ASP A 553 -8.51 -23.45 6.04
N LEU A 554 -8.71 -23.92 4.81
CA LEU A 554 -9.32 -23.15 3.72
C LEU A 554 -10.71 -23.69 3.37
N THR A 555 -11.33 -24.41 4.31
CA THR A 555 -12.62 -25.10 4.12
C THR A 555 -13.75 -24.45 4.91
N ILE A 556 -13.59 -23.17 5.29
CA ILE A 556 -14.59 -22.43 6.05
C ILE A 556 -15.53 -21.72 5.07
N ASP A 557 -16.53 -22.44 4.61
CA ASP A 557 -17.40 -22.03 3.52
C ASP A 557 -18.80 -21.62 4.03
N ALA A 558 -19.50 -20.83 3.22
CA ALA A 558 -20.86 -20.39 3.49
C ALA A 558 -21.75 -20.45 2.25
N GLY A 559 -22.65 -21.42 2.23
CA GLY A 559 -23.67 -21.56 1.18
C GLY A 559 -24.82 -20.60 1.43
N VAL A 560 -25.24 -19.88 0.40
CA VAL A 560 -26.37 -18.96 0.46
C VAL A 560 -27.35 -19.17 -0.70
N ASN A 561 -28.65 -19.03 -0.44
CA ASN A 561 -29.68 -19.02 -1.49
C ASN A 561 -30.59 -17.80 -1.35
N ARG A 562 -31.16 -17.34 -2.46
CA ARG A 562 -32.16 -16.27 -2.50
C ARG A 562 -33.40 -16.63 -1.69
N ASN A 563 -33.87 -15.68 -0.89
CA ASN A 563 -35.12 -15.82 -0.14
C ASN A 563 -36.34 -15.80 -1.08
N THR A 564 -36.89 -16.97 -1.42
CA THR A 564 -38.05 -17.09 -2.34
C THR A 564 -39.27 -17.67 -1.64
N PHE A 565 -40.45 -17.15 -1.98
CA PHE A 565 -41.74 -17.69 -1.52
C PHE A 565 -42.33 -18.60 -2.60
N LYS A 566 -42.76 -19.80 -2.22
CA LYS A 566 -43.26 -20.87 -3.11
C LYS A 566 -44.51 -20.46 -3.89
N ASP A 567 -45.33 -19.60 -3.31
CA ASP A 567 -46.57 -19.08 -3.88
C ASP A 567 -46.38 -17.78 -4.67
N VAL A 568 -45.15 -17.30 -4.86
CA VAL A 568 -44.84 -16.10 -5.66
C VAL A 568 -44.02 -16.50 -6.89
N PRO A 569 -44.65 -16.67 -8.08
CA PRO A 569 -43.94 -17.05 -9.29
C PRO A 569 -42.88 -16.01 -9.71
N GLN A 570 -41.72 -16.46 -10.18
CA GLN A 570 -40.61 -15.58 -10.63
C GLN A 570 -41.02 -14.60 -11.75
N GLY A 571 -42.00 -14.97 -12.58
CA GLY A 571 -42.55 -14.10 -13.63
C GLY A 571 -43.65 -13.14 -13.17
N HIS A 572 -44.04 -13.17 -11.90
CA HIS A 572 -45.11 -12.31 -11.38
C HIS A 572 -44.64 -10.86 -11.24
N TRP A 573 -45.48 -9.89 -11.57
CA TRP A 573 -45.10 -8.47 -11.58
C TRP A 573 -44.65 -7.93 -10.22
N ALA A 574 -45.16 -8.51 -9.13
CA ALA A 574 -44.78 -8.15 -7.76
C ALA A 574 -43.57 -8.94 -7.22
N PHE A 575 -43.01 -9.89 -7.99
CA PHE A 575 -41.97 -10.81 -7.50
C PHE A 575 -40.78 -10.04 -6.91
N ASN A 576 -40.24 -9.08 -7.67
CA ASN A 576 -39.09 -8.29 -7.22
C ASN A 576 -39.43 -7.45 -5.98
N ALA A 577 -40.58 -6.79 -5.93
CA ALA A 577 -40.98 -5.99 -4.78
C ALA A 577 -41.15 -6.83 -3.52
N ILE A 578 -41.80 -8.00 -3.62
CA ILE A 578 -41.98 -8.92 -2.50
C ILE A 578 -40.63 -9.45 -2.02
N HIS A 579 -39.78 -9.85 -2.96
CA HIS A 579 -38.44 -10.37 -2.69
C HIS A 579 -37.60 -9.30 -1.98
N ASP A 580 -37.43 -8.13 -2.58
CA ASP A 580 -36.61 -7.03 -2.04
C ASP A 580 -37.09 -6.57 -0.65
N LEU A 581 -38.40 -6.46 -0.43
CA LEU A 581 -38.93 -6.08 0.88
C LEU A 581 -38.78 -7.18 1.94
N ALA A 582 -38.86 -8.46 1.55
CA ALA A 582 -38.57 -9.56 2.46
C ALA A 582 -37.07 -9.63 2.82
N ASN A 583 -36.22 -9.26 1.87
CA ASN A 583 -34.78 -9.20 2.02
C ASN A 583 -34.33 -8.09 2.98
N GLU A 584 -35.03 -6.95 2.97
CA GLU A 584 -34.84 -5.86 3.93
C GLU A 584 -35.47 -6.14 5.31
N GLY A 585 -36.07 -7.34 5.51
CA GLY A 585 -36.75 -7.70 6.76
C GLY A 585 -38.04 -6.92 7.02
N ILE A 586 -38.54 -6.20 6.01
CA ILE A 586 -39.75 -5.38 6.11
C ILE A 586 -40.98 -6.29 6.04
N ILE A 587 -41.05 -7.16 5.04
CA ILE A 587 -42.16 -8.11 4.87
C ILE A 587 -41.76 -9.52 5.31
N ALA A 588 -42.69 -10.20 5.99
CA ALA A 588 -42.65 -11.64 6.22
C ALA A 588 -43.87 -12.32 5.58
N GLY A 589 -43.67 -13.56 5.15
CA GLY A 589 -44.75 -14.47 4.77
C GLY A 589 -45.46 -15.06 5.99
N TYR A 590 -46.43 -15.95 5.76
CA TYR A 590 -47.13 -16.69 6.81
C TYR A 590 -46.31 -17.83 7.42
N GLY A 591 -45.12 -18.10 6.88
CA GLY A 591 -44.26 -19.24 7.25
C GLY A 591 -44.28 -20.34 6.19
N ASN A 592 -43.47 -21.38 6.37
CA ASN A 592 -43.35 -22.53 5.45
C ASN A 592 -43.02 -22.17 3.98
N GLY A 593 -42.43 -21.00 3.75
CA GLY A 593 -42.14 -20.47 2.42
C GLY A 593 -43.37 -19.90 1.69
N ILE A 594 -44.47 -19.59 2.39
CA ILE A 594 -45.69 -18.98 1.80
C ILE A 594 -45.75 -17.49 2.13
N PHE A 595 -45.88 -16.65 1.10
CA PHE A 595 -46.08 -15.21 1.21
C PHE A 595 -47.53 -14.85 1.58
N GLY A 596 -48.51 -15.60 1.09
CA GLY A 596 -49.93 -15.24 1.10
C GLY A 596 -50.31 -14.44 -0.15
N MET A 597 -49.82 -14.84 -1.33
CA MET A 597 -50.08 -14.13 -2.57
C MET A 597 -51.57 -14.23 -2.97
N GLY A 598 -52.18 -13.08 -3.29
CA GLY A 598 -53.61 -12.96 -3.59
C GLY A 598 -54.48 -12.68 -2.36
N ASP A 599 -53.95 -12.85 -1.15
CA ASP A 599 -54.69 -12.52 0.07
C ASP A 599 -54.78 -11.00 0.27
N ASN A 600 -55.87 -10.58 0.88
CA ASN A 600 -56.12 -9.19 1.24
C ASN A 600 -55.23 -8.74 2.40
N VAL A 601 -54.57 -7.58 2.28
CA VAL A 601 -53.75 -7.03 3.37
C VAL A 601 -54.63 -6.37 4.44
N THR A 602 -54.35 -6.65 5.71
CA THR A 602 -55.08 -6.05 6.84
C THR A 602 -54.41 -4.76 7.32
N ARG A 603 -55.19 -3.90 8.00
CA ARG A 603 -54.69 -2.63 8.58
C ARG A 603 -53.55 -2.85 9.57
N GLU A 604 -53.61 -3.87 10.42
CA GLU A 604 -52.53 -4.20 11.36
C GLU A 604 -51.25 -4.67 10.65
N GLN A 605 -51.37 -5.42 9.55
CA GLN A 605 -50.22 -5.87 8.77
C GLN A 605 -49.52 -4.66 8.16
N VAL A 606 -50.29 -3.74 7.57
CA VAL A 606 -49.75 -2.51 7.02
C VAL A 606 -49.06 -1.65 8.08
N ALA A 607 -49.61 -1.56 9.30
CA ALA A 607 -48.95 -0.88 10.41
C ALA A 607 -47.59 -1.50 10.72
N ALA A 608 -47.50 -2.84 10.81
CA ALA A 608 -46.23 -3.52 11.04
C ALA A 608 -45.20 -3.25 9.92
N LEU A 609 -45.64 -3.23 8.66
CA LEU A 609 -44.75 -2.95 7.52
C LEU A 609 -44.19 -1.53 7.57
N ILE A 610 -45.06 -0.52 7.72
CA ILE A 610 -44.63 0.89 7.77
C ILE A 610 -43.73 1.16 8.98
N TYR A 611 -44.03 0.55 10.13
CA TYR A 611 -43.20 0.70 11.33
C TYR A 611 -41.76 0.22 11.11
N ARG A 612 -41.59 -0.95 10.46
CA ARG A 612 -40.26 -1.48 10.10
C ARG A 612 -39.56 -0.60 9.06
N THR A 613 -40.28 -0.15 8.05
CA THR A 613 -39.73 0.70 6.99
C THR A 613 -39.22 2.04 7.52
N LEU A 614 -39.92 2.66 8.49
CA LEU A 614 -39.55 3.96 9.05
C LEU A 614 -38.51 3.86 10.19
N HIS A 615 -38.04 2.66 10.53
CA HIS A 615 -37.09 2.40 11.62
C HIS A 615 -37.45 3.10 12.94
N ILE A 616 -38.73 3.05 13.33
CA ILE A 616 -39.22 3.75 14.52
C ILE A 616 -38.60 3.12 15.78
N GLU A 617 -37.98 3.95 16.62
CA GLU A 617 -37.43 3.51 17.90
C GLU A 617 -38.54 3.11 18.89
N LYS A 618 -38.31 2.02 19.61
CA LYS A 618 -39.21 1.52 20.64
C LYS A 618 -39.33 2.53 21.80
N GLN A 619 -40.56 2.77 22.25
CA GLN A 619 -40.84 3.60 23.43
C GLN A 619 -41.51 2.76 24.52
N ASP A 620 -41.25 3.10 25.78
CA ASP A 620 -41.75 2.34 26.94
C ASP A 620 -43.29 2.29 27.01
N LYS A 621 -43.98 3.31 26.50
CA LYS A 621 -45.45 3.36 26.48
C LYS A 621 -46.01 4.30 25.42
N TYR A 622 -46.96 3.81 24.63
CA TYR A 622 -47.84 4.64 23.79
C TYR A 622 -49.23 4.76 24.43
N GLU A 623 -49.85 5.94 24.34
CA GLU A 623 -51.26 6.11 24.70
C GLU A 623 -52.14 5.38 23.69
N ASN A 624 -53.15 4.67 24.18
CA ASN A 624 -54.08 3.93 23.34
C ASN A 624 -55.40 4.70 23.20
N PRO A 625 -55.65 5.35 22.04
CA PRO A 625 -56.89 6.07 21.80
C PRO A 625 -58.04 5.16 21.32
N TYR A 626 -57.77 3.86 21.09
CA TYR A 626 -58.70 2.95 20.46
C TYR A 626 -59.37 2.00 21.45
N ARG A 627 -60.65 1.71 21.22
CA ARG A 627 -61.43 0.78 22.05
C ARG A 627 -61.18 -0.69 21.70
N ASP A 628 -60.68 -0.97 20.51
CA ASP A 628 -60.50 -2.31 19.94
C ASP A 628 -59.03 -2.70 19.75
N ILE A 629 -58.11 -2.02 20.45
CA ILE A 629 -56.69 -2.37 20.48
C ILE A 629 -56.29 -2.85 21.87
N ASP A 630 -56.06 -4.14 21.96
CA ASP A 630 -55.46 -4.85 23.08
C ASP A 630 -54.68 -6.09 22.58
N LYS A 631 -54.02 -6.79 23.51
CA LYS A 631 -53.22 -7.99 23.22
C LYS A 631 -54.00 -9.17 22.61
N ASN A 632 -55.33 -9.19 22.72
CA ASN A 632 -56.19 -10.24 22.15
C ASN A 632 -56.69 -9.85 20.76
N SER A 633 -56.84 -8.56 20.48
CA SER A 633 -57.34 -8.03 19.21
C SER A 633 -56.30 -8.00 18.08
N THR A 634 -55.03 -7.82 18.40
CA THR A 634 -53.94 -7.70 17.43
C THR A 634 -52.60 -8.13 18.03
N MET A 635 -51.70 -8.60 17.17
CA MET A 635 -50.32 -8.90 17.54
C MET A 635 -49.38 -7.71 17.37
N PHE A 636 -49.86 -6.57 16.83
CA PHE A 636 -49.06 -5.38 16.53
C PHE A 636 -49.56 -4.12 17.28
N PRO A 637 -49.86 -4.19 18.60
CA PRO A 637 -50.40 -3.03 19.32
C PRO A 637 -49.38 -1.89 19.37
N GLU A 638 -48.08 -2.19 19.47
CA GLU A 638 -47.04 -1.17 19.55
C GLU A 638 -46.93 -0.38 18.23
N GLU A 639 -46.87 -1.08 17.10
CA GLU A 639 -46.74 -0.50 15.77
C GLU A 639 -47.94 0.37 15.41
N ILE A 640 -49.15 -0.10 15.73
CA ILE A 640 -50.40 0.65 15.52
C ILE A 640 -50.40 1.96 16.31
N LEU A 641 -50.04 1.90 17.60
CA LEU A 641 -50.07 3.07 18.47
C LEU A 641 -48.97 4.08 18.13
N ALA A 642 -47.76 3.60 17.80
CA ALA A 642 -46.66 4.45 17.35
C ALA A 642 -47.03 5.23 16.08
N LEU A 643 -47.57 4.55 15.07
CA LEU A 643 -47.96 5.19 13.81
C LEU A 643 -49.20 6.09 13.96
N THR A 644 -50.07 5.81 14.92
CA THR A 644 -51.19 6.69 15.28
C THR A 644 -50.68 8.00 15.90
N LYS A 645 -49.71 7.92 16.81
CA LYS A 645 -49.07 9.11 17.41
C LYS A 645 -48.38 9.98 16.36
N LEU A 646 -47.82 9.37 15.31
CA LEU A 646 -47.25 10.07 14.16
C LEU A 646 -48.29 10.62 13.17
N GLY A 647 -49.59 10.39 13.41
CA GLY A 647 -50.68 10.84 12.56
C GLY A 647 -50.82 10.09 11.23
N ILE A 648 -50.05 9.01 11.04
CA ILE A 648 -50.06 8.18 9.82
C ILE A 648 -51.37 7.37 9.77
N PHE A 649 -51.73 6.76 10.90
CA PHE A 649 -52.99 6.06 11.05
C PHE A 649 -54.03 6.86 11.85
N GLN A 650 -55.30 6.62 11.53
CA GLN A 650 -56.44 7.16 12.24
C GLN A 650 -57.52 6.06 12.36
N GLY A 651 -58.22 6.05 13.48
CA GLY A 651 -59.39 5.20 13.70
C GLY A 651 -60.65 5.74 13.05
N ASP A 652 -61.73 5.00 13.19
CA ASP A 652 -63.06 5.44 12.78
C ASP A 652 -63.71 6.38 13.80
N ASP A 653 -64.85 6.98 13.41
CA ASP A 653 -65.62 7.92 14.23
C ASP A 653 -66.19 7.28 15.51
N GLN A 654 -66.12 5.96 15.65
CA GLN A 654 -66.56 5.21 16.83
C GLN A 654 -65.41 4.95 17.81
N GLY A 655 -64.19 5.38 17.48
CA GLY A 655 -63.00 5.20 18.30
C GLY A 655 -62.34 3.83 18.13
N ASN A 656 -62.52 3.15 17.00
CA ASN A 656 -61.91 1.86 16.71
C ASN A 656 -60.85 1.96 15.61
N PHE A 657 -59.77 1.19 15.71
CA PHE A 657 -58.75 1.07 14.67
C PHE A 657 -59.10 0.01 13.61
N ARG A 658 -59.83 -1.03 14.00
CA ARG A 658 -60.23 -2.20 13.20
C ARG A 658 -59.03 -2.99 12.64
N PRO A 659 -58.19 -3.61 13.49
CA PRO A 659 -56.91 -4.19 13.07
C PRO A 659 -57.03 -5.28 11.99
N LYS A 660 -58.11 -6.07 12.02
CA LYS A 660 -58.36 -7.16 11.06
C LYS A 660 -59.06 -6.72 9.77
N ALA A 661 -59.49 -5.46 9.66
CA ALA A 661 -60.16 -4.99 8.46
C ALA A 661 -59.18 -4.87 7.29
N THR A 662 -59.64 -5.26 6.09
CA THR A 662 -58.88 -5.12 4.85
C THR A 662 -58.78 -3.66 4.43
N LEU A 663 -57.57 -3.26 4.05
CA LEU A 663 -57.27 -1.92 3.56
C LEU A 663 -57.85 -1.71 2.14
N THR A 664 -58.52 -0.58 1.94
CA THR A 664 -58.93 -0.12 0.60
C THR A 664 -57.81 0.62 -0.12
N ARG A 665 -57.89 0.78 -1.44
CA ARG A 665 -56.93 1.57 -2.21
C ARG A 665 -56.85 3.03 -1.76
N ALA A 666 -57.99 3.63 -1.39
CA ALA A 666 -58.04 4.99 -0.84
C ALA A 666 -57.29 5.11 0.50
N GLU A 667 -57.52 4.16 1.41
CA GLU A 667 -56.81 4.12 2.69
C GLU A 667 -55.32 3.84 2.51
N MET A 668 -54.93 2.96 1.57
CA MET A 668 -53.53 2.74 1.20
C MET A 668 -52.85 4.03 0.71
N ALA A 669 -53.51 4.78 -0.17
CA ALA A 669 -52.96 6.04 -0.66
C ALA A 669 -52.70 7.02 0.48
N GLN A 670 -53.61 7.09 1.45
CA GLN A 670 -53.47 7.94 2.64
C GLN A 670 -52.30 7.52 3.52
N VAL A 671 -52.20 6.22 3.83
CA VAL A 671 -51.13 5.69 4.68
C VAL A 671 -49.76 5.95 4.06
N ILE A 672 -49.57 5.63 2.78
CA ILE A 672 -48.28 5.85 2.10
C ILE A 672 -47.95 7.35 1.97
N THR A 673 -48.94 8.18 1.61
CA THR A 673 -48.73 9.63 1.50
C THR A 673 -48.27 10.23 2.82
N LYS A 674 -48.87 9.82 3.94
CA LYS A 674 -48.50 10.32 5.26
C LYS A 674 -47.16 9.77 5.75
N ALA A 675 -46.92 8.47 5.56
CA ALA A 675 -45.69 7.81 5.99
C ALA A 675 -44.44 8.40 5.30
N PHE A 676 -44.53 8.61 3.98
CA PHE A 676 -43.42 9.14 3.16
C PHE A 676 -43.51 10.65 2.88
N ARG A 677 -44.47 11.34 3.53
CA ARG A 677 -44.69 12.80 3.41
C ARG A 677 -44.75 13.28 1.95
N LEU A 678 -45.51 12.57 1.13
CA LEU A 678 -45.55 12.81 -0.31
C LEU A 678 -46.28 14.10 -0.65
N ASN A 679 -45.68 14.91 -1.52
CA ASN A 679 -46.31 16.09 -2.10
C ASN A 679 -47.07 15.73 -3.39
N VAL A 680 -48.20 16.39 -3.63
CA VAL A 680 -48.94 16.29 -4.88
C VAL A 680 -48.18 17.05 -5.97
N LYS A 681 -47.59 16.32 -6.94
CA LYS A 681 -46.88 16.93 -8.09
C LYS A 681 -47.84 17.33 -9.20
N SER A 682 -48.97 16.62 -9.33
CA SER A 682 -50.06 16.93 -10.26
C SER A 682 -51.37 16.31 -9.78
N PRO A 683 -52.54 16.91 -10.09
CA PRO A 683 -53.83 16.33 -9.74
C PRO A 683 -54.05 15.01 -10.49
N HIS A 684 -54.77 14.08 -9.86
CA HIS A 684 -55.14 12.83 -10.52
C HIS A 684 -56.06 13.07 -11.73
N ASN A 685 -56.10 12.10 -12.65
CA ASN A 685 -56.98 12.10 -13.82
C ASN A 685 -58.06 11.00 -13.78
N PHE A 686 -58.31 10.42 -12.61
CA PHE A 686 -59.32 9.36 -12.44
C PHE A 686 -60.75 9.89 -12.39
N ASN A 687 -61.64 9.30 -13.20
CA ASN A 687 -63.04 9.68 -13.35
C ASN A 687 -63.92 9.23 -12.18
N ASP A 688 -63.48 8.24 -11.42
CA ASP A 688 -64.19 7.66 -10.27
C ASP A 688 -63.72 8.23 -8.92
N VAL A 689 -62.96 9.33 -8.94
CA VAL A 689 -62.52 10.05 -7.75
C VAL A 689 -63.10 11.47 -7.79
N PRO A 690 -64.23 11.72 -7.08
CA PRO A 690 -64.87 13.03 -7.05
C PRO A 690 -63.97 14.13 -6.50
N ALA A 691 -64.20 15.38 -6.93
CA ALA A 691 -63.42 16.55 -6.50
C ALA A 691 -63.49 16.83 -4.98
N ASN A 692 -64.51 16.31 -4.30
CA ASN A 692 -64.73 16.39 -2.85
C ASN A 692 -64.39 15.07 -2.12
N SER A 693 -63.74 14.10 -2.78
CA SER A 693 -63.32 12.86 -2.15
C SER A 693 -62.31 13.11 -1.03
N TRP A 694 -62.52 12.47 0.12
CA TRP A 694 -61.63 12.53 1.28
C TRP A 694 -60.21 12.01 0.99
N ALA A 695 -60.05 11.19 -0.05
CA ALA A 695 -58.77 10.63 -0.47
C ALA A 695 -58.17 11.30 -1.72
N LYS A 696 -58.80 12.36 -2.25
CA LYS A 696 -58.40 13.01 -3.51
C LYS A 696 -56.90 13.37 -3.55
N ASP A 697 -56.41 14.06 -2.53
CA ASP A 697 -55.04 14.57 -2.52
C ASP A 697 -54.03 13.42 -2.34
N ALA A 698 -54.34 12.45 -1.48
CA ALA A 698 -53.53 11.25 -1.30
C ALA A 698 -53.45 10.41 -2.59
N ILE A 699 -54.57 10.25 -3.30
CA ILE A 699 -54.61 9.55 -4.60
C ILE A 699 -53.76 10.31 -5.63
N SER A 700 -53.87 11.64 -5.67
CA SER A 700 -53.05 12.49 -6.54
C SER A 700 -51.56 12.37 -6.20
N ALA A 701 -51.20 12.30 -4.91
CA ALA A 701 -49.83 12.15 -4.45
C ALA A 701 -49.22 10.81 -4.89
N VAL A 702 -49.90 9.68 -4.65
CA VAL A 702 -49.37 8.36 -5.03
C VAL A 702 -49.33 8.16 -6.55
N GLN A 703 -50.26 8.75 -7.31
CA GLN A 703 -50.19 8.73 -8.77
C GLN A 703 -49.01 9.55 -9.29
N SER A 704 -48.91 10.81 -8.86
CA SER A 704 -47.93 11.77 -9.40
C SER A 704 -46.49 11.51 -8.95
N ASN A 705 -46.30 10.67 -7.93
CA ASN A 705 -44.99 10.14 -7.53
C ASN A 705 -44.68 8.73 -8.10
N HIS A 706 -45.51 8.23 -9.01
CA HIS A 706 -45.35 6.91 -9.65
C HIS A 706 -45.38 5.72 -8.68
N ILE A 707 -46.08 5.88 -7.56
CA ILE A 707 -46.19 4.82 -6.54
C ILE A 707 -47.34 3.87 -6.86
N ALA A 708 -48.52 4.41 -7.18
CA ALA A 708 -49.69 3.63 -7.54
C ALA A 708 -50.33 4.15 -8.84
N ALA A 709 -50.51 3.24 -9.82
CA ALA A 709 -51.24 3.51 -11.04
C ALA A 709 -52.74 3.20 -10.88
N GLY A 710 -53.55 3.70 -11.81
CA GLY A 710 -54.95 3.31 -11.96
C GLY A 710 -55.13 1.86 -12.38
N VAL A 711 -56.37 1.42 -12.35
CA VAL A 711 -56.82 0.06 -12.63
C VAL A 711 -57.19 -0.15 -14.11
N GLY A 712 -57.14 0.91 -14.92
CA GLY A 712 -57.58 0.94 -16.31
C GLY A 712 -58.79 1.87 -16.51
N GLU A 713 -59.14 2.19 -17.76
CA GLU A 713 -60.32 3.01 -18.11
C GLU A 713 -60.43 4.39 -17.42
N GLY A 714 -59.30 4.95 -17.00
CA GLY A 714 -59.28 6.19 -16.21
C GLY A 714 -59.89 6.04 -14.81
N LYS A 715 -59.81 4.85 -14.19
CA LYS A 715 -60.32 4.58 -12.84
C LYS A 715 -59.21 4.27 -11.83
N PHE A 716 -59.37 4.71 -10.59
CA PHE A 716 -58.52 4.32 -9.46
C PHE A 716 -59.12 3.19 -8.62
N VAL A 717 -60.45 3.09 -8.60
CA VAL A 717 -61.28 2.20 -7.78
C VAL A 717 -60.98 2.34 -6.28
N PRO A 718 -61.32 3.49 -5.66
CA PRO A 718 -60.99 3.81 -4.27
C PRO A 718 -61.35 2.74 -3.23
N ASP A 719 -62.51 2.08 -3.40
CA ASP A 719 -63.04 1.10 -2.45
C ASP A 719 -62.50 -0.32 -2.67
N MET A 720 -61.71 -0.55 -3.73
CA MET A 720 -61.11 -1.85 -4.00
C MET A 720 -60.22 -2.28 -2.85
N LYS A 721 -60.34 -3.55 -2.44
CA LYS A 721 -59.48 -4.15 -1.44
C LYS A 721 -58.09 -4.40 -2.02
N VAL A 722 -57.07 -4.11 -1.22
CA VAL A 722 -55.67 -4.23 -1.62
C VAL A 722 -55.14 -5.59 -1.22
N THR A 723 -54.56 -6.32 -2.17
CA THR A 723 -53.88 -7.59 -1.89
C THR A 723 -52.47 -7.36 -1.34
N ARG A 724 -51.89 -8.38 -0.71
CA ARG A 724 -50.55 -8.32 -0.11
C ARG A 724 -49.48 -7.97 -1.13
N GLU A 725 -49.55 -8.55 -2.33
CA GLU A 725 -48.61 -8.28 -3.42
C GLU A 725 -48.77 -6.87 -4.00
N GLN A 726 -50.00 -6.34 -4.05
CA GLN A 726 -50.23 -4.95 -4.43
C GLN A 726 -49.64 -3.99 -3.41
N TYR A 727 -49.85 -4.25 -2.12
CA TYR A 727 -49.29 -3.41 -1.06
C TYR A 727 -47.76 -3.45 -1.05
N ALA A 728 -47.17 -4.63 -1.21
CA ALA A 728 -45.72 -4.79 -1.34
C ALA A 728 -45.17 -3.93 -2.49
N GLN A 729 -45.80 -3.98 -3.66
CA GLN A 729 -45.37 -3.16 -4.79
C GLN A 729 -45.49 -1.66 -4.53
N PHE A 730 -46.58 -1.20 -3.89
CA PHE A 730 -46.73 0.22 -3.57
C PHE A 730 -45.70 0.69 -2.54
N LEU A 731 -45.44 -0.11 -1.51
CA LEU A 731 -44.43 0.20 -0.49
C LEU A 731 -43.02 0.25 -1.10
N TYR A 732 -42.69 -0.73 -1.95
CA TYR A 732 -41.42 -0.76 -2.67
C TYR A 732 -41.21 0.49 -3.52
N ASN A 733 -42.22 0.88 -4.30
CA ASN A 733 -42.15 2.10 -5.12
C ASN A 733 -41.98 3.36 -4.26
N ALA A 734 -42.61 3.41 -3.08
CA ALA A 734 -42.47 4.55 -2.16
C ALA A 734 -41.05 4.67 -1.60
N ILE A 735 -40.44 3.56 -1.20
CA ILE A 735 -39.05 3.51 -0.72
C ILE A 735 -38.07 3.94 -1.84
N LEU A 736 -38.26 3.44 -3.06
CA LEU A 736 -37.43 3.85 -4.20
C LEU A 736 -37.59 5.34 -4.51
N ASN A 737 -38.81 5.87 -4.43
CA ASN A 737 -39.07 7.29 -4.62
C ASN A 737 -38.30 8.12 -3.59
N GLU A 738 -38.36 7.78 -2.30
CA GLU A 738 -37.63 8.48 -1.24
C GLU A 738 -36.10 8.44 -1.44
N ARG A 739 -35.54 7.27 -1.76
CA ARG A 739 -34.08 7.11 -2.02
C ARG A 739 -33.59 7.93 -3.21
N SER A 740 -34.43 8.19 -4.21
CA SER A 740 -34.06 9.02 -5.37
C SER A 740 -34.02 10.53 -5.09
N HIS A 741 -34.49 10.97 -3.92
CA HIS A 741 -34.50 12.38 -3.50
C HIS A 741 -33.52 12.66 -2.33
N GLN A 742 -32.76 11.66 -1.88
CA GLN A 742 -31.62 11.77 -0.96
C GLN A 742 -30.33 11.81 -1.77
#